data_AF-A0A9E5BR12-F1
#
_entry.id   AF-A0A9E5BR12-F1
#
_cell.length_a   1.000
_cell.length_b   1.000
_cell.length_c   1.000
_cell.angle_alpha   90.00
_cell.angle_beta   90.00
_cell.angle_gamma   90.00
#
_symmetry.space_group_name_H-M   'P 1'
#
loop_
_entity.id
_entity.type
_entity.pdbx_description
1 polymer ?
#
loop_
_entity_poly.entity_id
_entity_poly.type
_entity_poly.pdbx_seq_one_letter_code
_entity_poly.pdbx_strand_id
1 'polypeptide(L)'
;MTAAKYVYLFHEGNRDQKDLLGGKGANLAEMTNLGLPVPPGFTVTTEACNAYIAAGLALPDGLMDEVRASLAKIEEASGKRFGDPKRPLLVSVRSGAKFSMPGMMDTILDLGLNEETLRGLIEATGDERFGYDSLRRFIMMYGDIVLQIDRHKFDGIFQAAKTKAGVEDDADLPAAALKNVTKRFRTLVRKETGSDFPEDPMHQLELAIRAVFDSWDNDRAKHYRRIENIPDDLGTAVNVQAMVFGNMGDDSGSGVAFTRDPVAGDRNIWGEYLTNAQGEDVVAGTRTPKPIAELERDHRAVYDEFAAIAERLEQHYRDAMDIEFTIERGKLYLLQCRVGKRTTRAAVKIAVEMAGEGLITKKEAVLRVQPARLDELLHPQLDPRVQFTPLTELGSHVEPAVRGKAEMIFAISQDGVQRLQKKQALPTTALLSFFGDRAVGTLAWSEWQAMDAGQQAALLSEARFLELAQGLPASPGAAAGAVVFDPDTAAQRGHAGEDVILARQETSPDDIHGMQAAQGVLTQRGGMSSHAALVARGFGIPCVSGCEAIKVDESARSMSVGGLTVPQGRMVTIDGSSGRVLLGRIPSVDPEMFAEFSEFLSWADDVRRLGVRTNADTPEDAAKAVEFGAEGIGLCRTEHMFLEKDRLPVVREMILAAAEAKSLEAAVAAAQQEVTNAAGDQRHELEDRLSELRRRLKGPMAKYRGSLDRLLPMQRGDFEAIFRVMGGRPVTIRLIDPPMHEFLPDHDELLANVTRLRVSAPLSPELRQQEELLRQVQALREVNPMLGLRGCRLGILYPEINEMQVRAIFEAAITITKEGAPVHPEVMIPLVGFQSELKRLRGLLERVAKEVMQEAGVDVPYLFGTMIELPRAALTAGEIAVDAEFFSFGTNDLTQTTLGMSRDDAEASFLITYLEQGLLADNPFETIDQAGVGSLVLQAVEAGRKQRPDLKLGICGEHGGEPRSIEFFHRAGLDYVSCSPFRVPIARLAAAHATLAEEGTDRDR
;
A
#
# COMPACT_ATOMS: atom_id res chain seq x y z
N MET A 1 -18.38 -46.92 -8.05
CA MET A 1 -18.07 -45.62 -7.45
C MET A 1 -18.40 -45.74 -5.98
N THR A 2 -17.40 -45.66 -5.10
CA THR A 2 -17.60 -45.55 -3.65
C THR A 2 -18.43 -44.29 -3.39
N ALA A 3 -19.43 -44.37 -2.52
CA ALA A 3 -20.21 -43.20 -2.12
C ALA A 3 -19.26 -42.10 -1.61
N ALA A 4 -19.46 -40.85 -2.04
CA ALA A 4 -18.66 -39.72 -1.59
C ALA A 4 -18.92 -39.50 -0.09
N LYS A 5 -17.86 -39.39 0.72
CA LYS A 5 -17.93 -39.11 2.16
C LYS A 5 -17.95 -37.60 2.36
N TYR A 6 -19.02 -37.07 2.95
CA TYR A 6 -19.22 -35.62 3.09
C TYR A 6 -18.92 -35.08 4.49
N VAL A 7 -18.85 -35.93 5.51
CA VAL A 7 -18.62 -35.51 6.91
C VAL A 7 -17.38 -36.17 7.49
N TYR A 8 -16.51 -35.37 8.10
CA TYR A 8 -15.26 -35.82 8.73
C TYR A 8 -15.25 -35.41 10.20
N LEU A 9 -15.07 -36.37 11.12
CA LEU A 9 -14.74 -36.05 12.50
C LEU A 9 -13.37 -35.35 12.55
N PHE A 10 -13.14 -34.47 13.52
CA PHE A 10 -11.87 -33.71 13.55
C PHE A 10 -10.62 -34.63 13.53
N HIS A 11 -10.65 -35.77 14.21
CA HIS A 11 -9.54 -36.72 14.21
C HIS A 11 -9.35 -37.49 12.88
N GLU A 12 -10.25 -37.33 11.91
CA GLU A 12 -10.15 -37.95 10.57
C GLU A 12 -9.51 -37.02 9.53
N GLY A 13 -9.40 -35.72 9.85
CA GLY A 13 -8.80 -34.71 8.98
C GLY A 13 -7.34 -34.40 9.34
N ASN A 14 -6.72 -33.46 8.62
CA ASN A 14 -5.44 -32.85 8.98
C ASN A 14 -5.28 -31.45 8.35
N ARG A 15 -4.18 -30.75 8.68
CA ARG A 15 -3.91 -29.38 8.20
C ARG A 15 -3.79 -29.20 6.68
N ASP A 16 -3.46 -30.26 5.94
CA ASP A 16 -3.20 -30.18 4.49
C ASP A 16 -4.50 -30.29 3.67
N GLN A 17 -5.61 -30.68 4.29
CA GLN A 17 -6.92 -30.84 3.64
C GLN A 17 -7.75 -29.55 3.63
N LYS A 18 -7.12 -28.38 3.49
CA LYS A 18 -7.82 -27.07 3.46
C LYS A 18 -8.79 -26.93 2.30
N ASP A 19 -8.52 -27.60 1.18
CA ASP A 19 -9.41 -27.61 0.01
C ASP A 19 -10.74 -28.31 0.31
N LEU A 20 -10.72 -29.30 1.21
CA LEU A 20 -11.86 -30.15 1.53
C LEU A 20 -12.59 -29.71 2.81
N LEU A 21 -11.83 -29.37 3.85
CA LEU A 21 -12.33 -29.05 5.20
C LEU A 21 -12.42 -27.55 5.47
N GLY A 22 -11.95 -26.73 4.51
CA GLY A 22 -11.71 -25.31 4.73
C GLY A 22 -10.54 -25.05 5.71
N GLY A 23 -10.14 -23.78 5.83
CA GLY A 23 -9.04 -23.39 6.71
C GLY A 23 -9.30 -23.68 8.19
N LYS A 24 -10.54 -23.44 8.66
CA LYS A 24 -10.92 -23.69 10.07
C LYS A 24 -11.01 -25.17 10.39
N GLY A 25 -11.67 -25.97 9.54
CA GLY A 25 -11.83 -27.41 9.76
C GLY A 25 -10.49 -28.15 9.75
N ALA A 26 -9.61 -27.79 8.82
CA ALA A 26 -8.25 -28.34 8.76
C ALA A 26 -7.43 -28.03 10.03
N ASN A 27 -7.54 -26.82 10.58
CA ASN A 27 -6.85 -26.46 11.82
C ASN A 27 -7.45 -27.13 13.06
N LEU A 28 -8.78 -27.27 13.13
CA LEU A 28 -9.46 -28.02 14.21
C LEU A 28 -9.05 -29.50 14.21
N ALA A 29 -8.96 -30.10 13.03
CA ALA A 29 -8.46 -31.45 12.85
C ALA A 29 -7.01 -31.60 13.31
N GLU A 30 -6.14 -30.68 12.89
CA GLU A 30 -4.74 -30.68 13.27
C GLU A 30 -4.55 -30.55 14.80
N MET A 31 -5.23 -29.60 15.43
CA MET A 31 -5.19 -29.44 16.89
C MET A 31 -5.66 -30.69 17.63
N THR A 32 -6.72 -31.34 17.12
CA THR A 32 -7.25 -32.60 17.70
C THR A 32 -6.20 -33.71 17.61
N ASN A 33 -5.54 -33.84 16.46
CA ASN A 33 -4.50 -34.86 16.24
C ASN A 33 -3.21 -34.59 17.05
N LEU A 34 -2.94 -33.34 17.42
CA LEU A 34 -1.88 -32.96 18.35
C LEU A 34 -2.19 -33.28 19.82
N GLY A 35 -3.39 -33.80 20.10
CA GLY A 35 -3.85 -34.10 21.46
C GLY A 35 -4.13 -32.85 22.29
N LEU A 36 -4.45 -31.72 21.64
CA LEU A 36 -4.85 -30.50 22.32
C LEU A 36 -6.31 -30.60 22.78
N PRO A 37 -6.73 -29.84 23.82
CA PRO A 37 -8.08 -29.95 24.37
C PRO A 37 -9.11 -29.23 23.47
N VAL A 38 -9.36 -29.77 22.28
CA VAL A 38 -10.37 -29.26 21.35
C VAL A 38 -11.72 -29.88 21.68
N PRO A 39 -12.82 -29.09 21.78
CA PRO A 39 -14.15 -29.66 21.91
C PRO A 39 -14.49 -30.58 20.72
N PRO A 40 -15.10 -31.76 20.97
CA PRO A 40 -15.38 -32.72 19.91
C PRO A 40 -16.32 -32.13 18.86
N GLY A 41 -16.07 -32.47 17.59
CA GLY A 41 -16.79 -31.92 16.46
C GLY A 41 -16.51 -32.66 15.15
N PHE A 42 -17.20 -32.21 14.09
CA PHE A 42 -16.99 -32.66 12.72
C PHE A 42 -17.07 -31.48 11.74
N THR A 43 -16.55 -31.71 10.54
CA THR A 43 -16.62 -30.78 9.42
C THR A 43 -17.41 -31.43 8.27
N VAL A 44 -18.42 -30.72 7.79
CA VAL A 44 -19.08 -30.98 6.50
C VAL A 44 -18.26 -30.32 5.41
N THR A 45 -17.86 -31.09 4.41
CA THR A 45 -16.87 -30.70 3.40
C THR A 45 -17.34 -29.60 2.44
N THR A 46 -16.38 -28.93 1.80
CA THR A 46 -16.61 -28.03 0.66
C THR A 46 -17.25 -28.75 -0.54
N GLU A 47 -16.91 -30.02 -0.75
CA GLU A 47 -17.54 -30.87 -1.78
C GLU A 47 -19.04 -31.03 -1.55
N ALA A 48 -19.49 -31.12 -0.29
CA ALA A 48 -20.92 -31.14 0.03
C ALA A 48 -21.62 -29.83 -0.33
N CYS A 49 -20.94 -28.69 -0.12
CA CYS A 49 -21.43 -27.37 -0.56
C CYS A 49 -21.55 -27.30 -2.09
N ASN A 50 -20.54 -27.76 -2.81
CA ASN A 50 -20.53 -27.78 -4.27
C ASN A 50 -21.63 -28.69 -4.82
N ALA A 51 -21.82 -29.87 -4.22
CA ALA A 51 -22.90 -30.78 -4.57
C ALA A 51 -24.29 -30.18 -4.29
N TYR A 52 -24.45 -29.46 -3.17
CA TYR A 52 -25.68 -28.73 -2.83
C TYR A 52 -26.02 -27.65 -3.86
N ILE A 53 -25.04 -26.84 -4.28
CA ILE A 53 -25.20 -25.80 -5.29
C ILE A 53 -25.53 -26.43 -6.65
N ALA A 54 -24.80 -27.47 -7.06
CA ALA A 54 -25.01 -28.18 -8.32
C ALA A 54 -26.39 -28.85 -8.41
N ALA A 55 -26.95 -29.28 -7.27
CA ALA A 55 -28.28 -29.90 -7.19
C ALA A 55 -29.44 -28.88 -7.10
N GLY A 56 -29.17 -27.58 -7.22
CA GLY A 56 -30.20 -26.54 -7.15
C GLY A 56 -30.72 -26.30 -5.73
N LEU A 57 -29.80 -26.22 -4.75
CA LEU A 57 -30.09 -25.96 -3.33
C LEU A 57 -30.79 -27.14 -2.61
N ALA A 58 -30.52 -28.36 -3.08
CA ALA A 58 -30.94 -29.59 -2.42
C ALA A 58 -29.74 -30.24 -1.73
N LEU A 59 -29.90 -30.64 -0.46
CA LEU A 59 -28.83 -31.34 0.28
C LEU A 59 -28.50 -32.68 -0.43
N PRO A 60 -27.21 -33.05 -0.56
CA PRO A 60 -26.81 -34.31 -1.16
C PRO A 60 -27.41 -35.53 -0.42
N ASP A 61 -27.78 -36.56 -1.19
CA ASP A 61 -28.27 -37.82 -0.63
C ASP A 61 -27.23 -38.43 0.34
N GLY A 62 -27.69 -38.84 1.53
CA GLY A 62 -26.86 -39.46 2.57
C GLY A 62 -26.10 -38.48 3.48
N LEU A 63 -26.01 -37.18 3.15
CA LEU A 63 -25.31 -36.19 3.98
C LEU A 63 -25.85 -36.15 5.42
N MET A 64 -27.18 -36.04 5.59
CA MET A 64 -27.77 -35.95 6.92
C MET A 64 -27.68 -37.25 7.72
N ASP A 65 -27.51 -38.40 7.06
CA ASP A 65 -27.24 -39.68 7.73
C ASP A 65 -25.81 -39.70 8.28
N GLU A 66 -24.83 -39.19 7.53
CA GLU A 66 -23.45 -39.01 8.00
C GLU A 66 -23.36 -37.99 9.14
N VAL A 67 -24.12 -36.90 9.06
CA VAL A 67 -24.23 -35.90 10.15
C VAL A 67 -24.75 -36.57 11.43
N ARG A 68 -25.83 -37.36 11.35
CA ARG A 68 -26.37 -38.10 12.50
C ARG A 68 -25.37 -39.08 13.09
N ALA A 69 -24.67 -39.83 12.24
CA ALA A 69 -23.66 -40.79 12.66
C ALA A 69 -22.48 -40.10 13.37
N SER A 70 -22.02 -38.96 12.85
CA SER A 70 -20.93 -38.17 13.44
C SER A 70 -21.36 -37.50 14.74
N LEU A 71 -22.60 -37.01 14.82
CA LEU A 71 -23.16 -36.43 16.03
C LEU A 71 -23.24 -37.44 17.17
N ALA A 72 -23.64 -38.70 16.89
CA ALA A 72 -23.64 -39.76 17.89
C ALA A 72 -22.24 -40.01 18.50
N LYS A 73 -21.17 -39.79 17.72
CA LYS A 73 -19.79 -39.85 18.22
C LYS A 73 -19.43 -38.67 19.11
N ILE A 74 -19.94 -37.47 18.81
CA ILE A 74 -19.80 -36.30 19.68
C ILE A 74 -20.57 -36.51 21.00
N GLU A 75 -21.77 -37.10 20.96
CA GLU A 75 -22.54 -37.45 22.16
C GLU A 75 -21.76 -38.41 23.07
N GLU A 76 -21.17 -39.46 22.48
CA GLU A 76 -20.32 -40.43 23.17
C GLU A 76 -19.12 -39.74 23.85
N ALA A 77 -18.41 -38.86 23.12
CA ALA A 77 -17.22 -38.17 23.61
C ALA A 77 -17.53 -37.09 24.67
N SER A 78 -18.67 -36.40 24.55
CA SER A 78 -19.06 -35.31 25.47
C SER A 78 -19.82 -35.81 26.71
N GLY A 79 -20.38 -37.02 26.66
CA GLY A 79 -21.28 -37.54 27.69
C GLY A 79 -22.60 -36.77 27.82
N LYS A 80 -22.95 -35.99 26.79
CA LYS A 80 -24.20 -35.23 26.64
C LYS A 80 -24.97 -35.78 25.42
N ARG A 81 -26.27 -35.52 25.31
CA ARG A 81 -27.09 -35.95 24.17
C ARG A 81 -27.78 -34.77 23.49
N PHE A 82 -27.78 -34.75 22.16
CA PHE A 82 -28.36 -33.68 21.37
C PHE A 82 -29.88 -33.71 21.47
N GLY A 83 -30.47 -32.65 22.02
CA GLY A 83 -31.90 -32.59 22.33
C GLY A 83 -32.33 -33.23 23.65
N ASP A 84 -31.40 -33.70 24.50
CA ASP A 84 -31.75 -34.26 25.81
C ASP A 84 -32.19 -33.16 26.80
N PRO A 85 -33.38 -33.27 27.42
CA PRO A 85 -33.93 -32.24 28.30
C PRO A 85 -33.20 -32.09 29.65
N LYS A 86 -32.37 -33.06 30.04
CA LYS A 86 -31.61 -33.06 31.29
C LYS A 86 -30.13 -32.77 31.09
N ARG A 87 -29.52 -33.37 30.06
CA ARG A 87 -28.09 -33.20 29.75
C ARG A 87 -27.90 -32.82 28.29
N PRO A 88 -28.33 -31.61 27.90
CA PRO A 88 -28.32 -31.19 26.50
C PRO A 88 -26.88 -31.05 25.99
N LEU A 89 -26.60 -31.69 24.85
CA LEU A 89 -25.49 -31.30 23.98
C LEU A 89 -25.95 -30.10 23.16
N LEU A 90 -25.23 -28.99 23.27
CA LEU A 90 -25.38 -27.82 22.40
C LEU A 90 -24.17 -27.76 21.48
N VAL A 91 -24.36 -27.28 20.25
CA VAL A 91 -23.29 -27.18 19.25
C VAL A 91 -23.20 -25.77 18.69
N SER A 92 -22.00 -25.38 18.26
CA SER A 92 -21.81 -24.24 17.37
C SER A 92 -21.71 -24.71 15.93
N VAL A 93 -22.21 -23.89 15.01
CA VAL A 93 -22.10 -24.07 13.57
C VAL A 93 -21.32 -22.89 13.00
N ARG A 94 -20.16 -23.18 12.40
CA ARG A 94 -19.21 -22.18 11.91
C ARG A 94 -18.82 -22.48 10.48
N SER A 95 -19.03 -21.51 9.61
CA SER A 95 -18.56 -21.55 8.23
C SER A 95 -17.01 -21.44 8.15
N GLY A 96 -16.43 -22.10 7.14
CA GLY A 96 -15.00 -22.08 6.89
C GLY A 96 -14.65 -22.43 5.44
N ALA A 97 -14.34 -21.43 4.63
CA ALA A 97 -13.75 -21.63 3.30
C ALA A 97 -12.24 -21.92 3.38
N LYS A 98 -11.63 -22.30 2.24
CA LYS A 98 -10.17 -22.48 2.10
C LYS A 98 -9.41 -21.22 2.50
N PHE A 99 -9.82 -20.08 1.94
CA PHE A 99 -9.27 -18.77 2.24
C PHE A 99 -10.19 -18.04 3.23
N SER A 100 -9.60 -17.24 4.12
CA SER A 100 -10.36 -16.48 5.11
C SER A 100 -11.17 -15.37 4.42
N MET A 101 -12.48 -15.31 4.68
CA MET A 101 -13.35 -14.22 4.22
C MET A 101 -13.96 -13.49 5.45
N PRO A 102 -13.27 -12.48 6.03
CA PRO A 102 -13.67 -11.85 7.28
C PRO A 102 -15.02 -11.10 7.16
N GLY A 103 -15.91 -11.26 8.14
CA GLY A 103 -17.19 -10.55 8.17
C GLY A 103 -18.23 -11.00 7.13
N MET A 104 -17.91 -12.07 6.37
CA MET A 104 -18.75 -12.63 5.30
C MET A 104 -19.46 -13.93 5.69
N MET A 105 -19.09 -14.49 6.84
CA MET A 105 -19.31 -15.88 7.20
C MET A 105 -19.74 -15.95 8.67
N ASP A 106 -21.02 -16.23 8.89
CA ASP A 106 -21.65 -16.12 10.21
C ASP A 106 -21.41 -17.36 11.09
N THR A 107 -21.54 -17.16 12.41
CA THR A 107 -21.40 -18.19 13.43
C THR A 107 -22.69 -18.29 14.24
N ILE A 108 -23.19 -19.51 14.41
CA ILE A 108 -24.37 -19.80 15.24
C ILE A 108 -23.87 -20.53 16.47
N LEU A 109 -24.11 -19.98 17.66
CA LEU A 109 -23.81 -20.63 18.94
C LEU A 109 -25.10 -21.20 19.56
N ASP A 110 -24.95 -22.09 20.53
CA ASP A 110 -26.04 -22.66 21.34
C ASP A 110 -27.12 -23.42 20.55
N LEU A 111 -26.79 -23.94 19.35
CA LEU A 111 -27.71 -24.73 18.56
C LEU A 111 -28.07 -26.03 19.28
N GLY A 112 -29.36 -26.33 19.33
CA GLY A 112 -29.97 -27.40 20.13
C GLY A 112 -30.75 -26.87 21.34
N LEU A 113 -30.73 -25.55 21.58
CA LEU A 113 -31.60 -24.93 22.57
C LEU A 113 -33.06 -24.91 22.10
N ASN A 114 -33.94 -25.35 22.98
CA ASN A 114 -35.39 -25.36 22.81
C ASN A 114 -36.07 -25.25 24.20
N GLU A 115 -37.40 -25.31 24.29
CA GLU A 115 -38.06 -25.16 25.60
C GLU A 115 -37.71 -26.26 26.61
N GLU A 116 -37.36 -27.46 26.14
CA GLU A 116 -37.04 -28.61 26.99
C GLU A 116 -35.57 -28.61 27.40
N THR A 117 -34.65 -28.44 26.45
CA THR A 117 -33.19 -28.42 26.68
C THR A 117 -32.76 -27.20 27.48
N LEU A 118 -33.50 -26.09 27.41
CA LEU A 118 -33.31 -24.94 28.29
C LEU A 118 -33.36 -25.33 29.78
N ARG A 119 -34.28 -26.24 30.16
CA ARG A 119 -34.41 -26.66 31.56
C ARG A 119 -33.16 -27.38 32.02
N GLY A 120 -32.65 -28.30 31.20
CA GLY A 120 -31.39 -29.00 31.44
C GLY A 120 -30.20 -28.05 31.50
N LEU A 121 -30.16 -27.02 30.65
CA LEU A 121 -29.12 -26.00 30.70
C LEU A 121 -29.15 -25.22 32.02
N ILE A 122 -30.32 -24.74 32.44
CA ILE A 122 -30.51 -24.01 33.70
C ILE A 122 -30.16 -24.88 34.90
N GLU A 123 -30.56 -26.15 34.91
CA GLU A 123 -30.21 -27.09 35.98
C GLU A 123 -28.71 -27.35 36.03
N ALA A 124 -28.06 -27.49 34.86
CA ALA A 124 -26.63 -27.74 34.77
C ALA A 124 -25.79 -26.53 35.23
N THR A 125 -26.23 -25.29 34.95
CA THR A 125 -25.51 -24.07 35.33
C THR A 125 -25.90 -23.53 36.71
N GLY A 126 -27.09 -23.86 37.20
CA GLY A 126 -27.66 -23.23 38.38
C GLY A 126 -28.05 -21.77 38.17
N ASP A 127 -28.09 -21.30 36.92
CA ASP A 127 -28.33 -19.89 36.56
C ASP A 127 -29.48 -19.78 35.53
N GLU A 128 -30.65 -19.40 36.02
CA GLU A 128 -31.85 -19.16 35.20
C GLU A 128 -31.67 -17.98 34.25
N ARG A 129 -30.95 -16.92 34.68
CA ARG A 129 -30.70 -15.75 33.83
C ARG A 129 -29.86 -16.16 32.64
N PHE A 130 -28.77 -16.88 32.87
CA PHE A 130 -27.91 -17.41 31.81
C PHE A 130 -28.68 -18.25 30.80
N GLY A 131 -29.52 -19.20 31.26
CA GLY A 131 -30.30 -20.02 30.34
C GLY A 131 -31.18 -19.21 29.39
N TYR A 132 -31.91 -18.20 29.90
CA TYR A 132 -32.72 -17.33 29.04
C TYR A 132 -31.89 -16.35 28.21
N ASP A 133 -30.70 -15.97 28.67
CA ASP A 133 -29.77 -15.15 27.88
C ASP A 133 -29.22 -15.94 26.68
N SER A 134 -28.75 -17.17 26.88
CA SER A 134 -28.35 -18.06 25.79
C SER A 134 -29.51 -18.32 24.83
N LEU A 135 -30.72 -18.59 25.34
CA LEU A 135 -31.87 -18.82 24.47
C LEU A 135 -32.24 -17.58 23.63
N ARG A 136 -32.23 -16.36 24.19
CA ARG A 136 -32.54 -15.15 23.40
C ARG A 136 -31.48 -14.90 22.33
N ARG A 137 -30.20 -15.11 22.65
CA ARG A 137 -29.08 -14.94 21.72
C ARG A 137 -29.20 -15.96 20.60
N PHE A 138 -29.46 -17.22 20.94
CA PHE A 138 -29.70 -18.27 19.96
C PHE A 138 -30.85 -17.94 19.01
N ILE A 139 -32.02 -17.57 19.53
CA ILE A 139 -33.18 -17.22 18.69
C ILE A 139 -32.86 -16.03 17.78
N MET A 140 -32.14 -15.03 18.28
CA MET A 140 -31.74 -13.87 17.49
C MET A 140 -30.73 -14.25 16.39
N MET A 141 -29.63 -14.91 16.73
CA MET A 141 -28.61 -15.34 15.76
C MET A 141 -29.19 -16.28 14.71
N TYR A 142 -29.96 -17.28 15.15
CA TYR A 142 -30.61 -18.22 14.25
C TYR A 142 -31.68 -17.54 13.39
N GLY A 143 -32.44 -16.60 13.97
CA GLY A 143 -33.43 -15.80 13.25
C GLY A 143 -32.81 -14.93 12.15
N ASP A 144 -31.69 -14.28 12.45
CA ASP A 144 -30.94 -13.43 11.53
C ASP A 144 -30.27 -14.25 10.42
N ILE A 145 -29.46 -15.24 10.81
CA ILE A 145 -28.60 -15.98 9.88
C ILE A 145 -29.38 -17.04 9.10
N VAL A 146 -30.20 -17.85 9.78
CA VAL A 146 -30.85 -19.01 9.16
C VAL A 146 -32.22 -18.65 8.61
N LEU A 147 -32.98 -17.84 9.34
CA LEU A 147 -34.34 -17.44 8.94
C LEU A 147 -34.40 -16.11 8.20
N GLN A 148 -33.25 -15.43 8.02
CA GLN A 148 -33.11 -14.18 7.25
C GLN A 148 -34.02 -13.05 7.77
N ILE A 149 -34.19 -12.96 9.09
CA ILE A 149 -34.96 -11.91 9.78
C ILE A 149 -34.02 -10.79 10.20
N ASP A 150 -34.26 -9.57 9.71
CA ASP A 150 -33.50 -8.37 10.07
C ASP A 150 -33.24 -8.22 11.59
N ARG A 151 -31.96 -8.29 11.97
CA ARG A 151 -31.45 -8.14 13.33
C ARG A 151 -32.00 -6.93 14.08
N HIS A 152 -32.20 -5.79 13.41
CA HIS A 152 -32.70 -4.57 14.04
C HIS A 152 -34.07 -4.75 14.71
N LYS A 153 -34.88 -5.69 14.24
CA LYS A 153 -36.18 -6.01 14.85
C LYS A 153 -36.02 -6.68 16.21
N PHE A 154 -35.02 -7.54 16.37
CA PHE A 154 -34.68 -8.15 17.65
C PHE A 154 -34.10 -7.11 18.61
N ASP A 155 -33.18 -6.28 18.14
CA ASP A 155 -32.57 -5.20 18.93
C ASP A 155 -33.64 -4.23 19.46
N GLY A 156 -34.62 -3.85 18.64
CA GLY A 156 -35.73 -3.00 19.06
C GLY A 156 -36.60 -3.64 20.17
N ILE A 157 -36.85 -4.95 20.11
CA ILE A 157 -37.58 -5.68 21.15
C ILE A 157 -36.77 -5.71 22.45
N PHE A 158 -35.46 -5.94 22.35
CA PHE A 158 -34.56 -6.05 23.49
C PHE A 158 -34.34 -4.68 24.17
N GLN A 159 -34.10 -3.62 23.40
CA GLN A 159 -33.99 -2.26 23.90
C GLN A 159 -35.25 -1.82 24.65
N ALA A 160 -36.43 -2.13 24.12
CA ALA A 160 -37.69 -1.87 24.82
C ALA A 160 -37.81 -2.63 26.15
N ALA A 161 -37.21 -3.83 26.27
CA ALA A 161 -37.16 -4.55 27.54
C ALA A 161 -36.19 -3.89 28.53
N LYS A 162 -35.03 -3.39 28.08
CA LYS A 162 -34.09 -2.62 28.91
C LYS A 162 -34.72 -1.33 29.45
N THR A 163 -35.32 -0.52 28.57
CA THR A 163 -36.04 0.70 28.96
C THR A 163 -37.15 0.41 29.97
N LYS A 164 -37.89 -0.69 29.80
CA LYS A 164 -38.95 -1.09 30.74
C LYS A 164 -38.40 -1.54 32.10
N ALA A 165 -37.23 -2.17 32.11
CA ALA A 165 -36.57 -2.62 33.33
C ALA A 165 -35.79 -1.50 34.04
N GLY A 166 -35.56 -0.36 33.37
CA GLY A 166 -34.80 0.77 33.92
C GLY A 166 -33.30 0.50 34.03
N VAL A 167 -32.76 -0.36 33.16
CA VAL A 167 -31.33 -0.72 33.11
C VAL A 167 -30.71 -0.21 31.81
N GLU A 168 -29.44 0.18 31.88
CA GLU A 168 -28.67 0.64 30.72
C GLU A 168 -27.90 -0.55 30.09
N ASP A 169 -27.25 -1.36 30.94
CA ASP A 169 -26.46 -2.51 30.54
C ASP A 169 -27.28 -3.80 30.35
N ASP A 170 -26.89 -4.59 29.35
CA ASP A 170 -27.49 -5.90 29.05
C ASP A 170 -27.31 -6.89 30.21
N ALA A 171 -26.20 -6.76 30.93
CA ALA A 171 -25.84 -7.60 32.05
C ALA A 171 -26.90 -7.54 33.17
N ASP A 172 -27.50 -6.36 33.36
CA ASP A 172 -28.41 -6.05 34.47
C ASP A 172 -29.86 -6.50 34.21
N LEU A 173 -30.15 -7.04 33.02
CA LEU A 173 -31.50 -7.51 32.71
C LEU A 173 -31.85 -8.77 33.52
N PRO A 174 -32.92 -8.76 34.34
CA PRO A 174 -33.27 -9.90 35.17
C PRO A 174 -33.81 -11.08 34.35
N ALA A 175 -33.66 -12.30 34.85
CA ALA A 175 -34.12 -13.53 34.19
C ALA A 175 -35.59 -13.47 33.73
N ALA A 176 -36.47 -12.90 34.56
CA ALA A 176 -37.89 -12.72 34.23
C ALA A 176 -38.12 -11.81 33.00
N ALA A 177 -37.27 -10.80 32.81
CA ALA A 177 -37.32 -9.93 31.63
C ALA A 177 -36.79 -10.67 30.39
N LEU A 178 -35.68 -11.40 30.50
CA LEU A 178 -35.13 -12.24 29.41
C LEU A 178 -36.13 -13.33 28.96
N LYS A 179 -36.85 -13.94 29.90
CA LYS A 179 -37.96 -14.87 29.60
C LYS A 179 -39.09 -14.22 28.81
N ASN A 180 -39.36 -12.94 29.02
CA ASN A 180 -40.34 -12.21 28.21
C ASN A 180 -39.77 -11.80 26.84
N VAL A 181 -38.48 -11.47 26.76
CA VAL A 181 -37.78 -11.21 25.49
C VAL A 181 -37.83 -12.43 24.59
N THR A 182 -37.46 -13.61 25.08
CA THR A 182 -37.49 -14.87 24.31
C THR A 182 -38.89 -15.17 23.76
N LYS A 183 -39.96 -14.97 24.54
CA LYS A 183 -41.35 -15.08 24.05
C LYS A 183 -41.63 -14.10 22.91
N ARG A 184 -41.22 -12.84 23.04
CA ARG A 184 -41.41 -11.82 22.00
C ARG A 184 -40.61 -12.13 20.74
N PHE A 185 -39.39 -12.66 20.87
CA PHE A 185 -38.56 -13.10 19.75
C PHE A 185 -39.24 -14.25 19.00
N ARG A 186 -39.79 -15.25 19.71
CA ARG A 186 -40.56 -16.33 19.08
C ARG A 186 -41.80 -15.82 18.34
N THR A 187 -42.52 -14.87 18.93
CA THR A 187 -43.65 -14.20 18.24
C THR A 187 -43.18 -13.43 17.00
N LEU A 188 -42.02 -12.77 17.05
CA LEU A 188 -41.43 -12.10 15.90
C LEU A 188 -41.10 -13.11 14.79
N VAL A 189 -40.44 -14.23 15.13
CA VAL A 189 -40.13 -15.31 14.18
C VAL A 189 -41.39 -15.81 13.49
N ARG A 190 -42.45 -16.10 14.24
CA ARG A 190 -43.74 -16.53 13.67
C ARG A 190 -44.37 -15.48 12.76
N LYS A 191 -44.24 -14.20 13.12
CA LYS A 191 -44.79 -13.09 12.35
C LYS A 191 -44.06 -12.91 11.01
N GLU A 192 -42.73 -13.04 11.00
CA GLU A 192 -41.89 -12.74 9.83
C GLU A 192 -41.78 -13.95 8.88
N THR A 193 -41.73 -15.17 9.43
CA THR A 193 -41.54 -16.40 8.63
C THR A 193 -42.83 -17.16 8.35
N GLY A 194 -43.91 -16.84 9.08
CA GLY A 194 -45.18 -17.58 9.03
C GLY A 194 -45.16 -18.92 9.78
N SER A 195 -44.02 -19.34 10.35
CA SER A 195 -43.84 -20.61 11.06
C SER A 195 -43.27 -20.39 12.46
N ASP A 196 -43.58 -21.28 13.41
CA ASP A 196 -42.99 -21.21 14.74
C ASP A 196 -41.47 -21.50 14.70
N PHE A 197 -40.73 -21.01 15.70
CA PHE A 197 -39.30 -21.28 15.82
C PHE A 197 -39.04 -22.79 15.94
N PRO A 198 -38.08 -23.38 15.20
CA PRO A 198 -37.87 -24.82 15.17
C PRO A 198 -37.48 -25.36 16.55
N GLU A 199 -38.27 -26.28 17.10
CA GLU A 199 -37.99 -26.93 18.39
C GLU A 199 -37.15 -28.21 18.27
N ASP A 200 -37.18 -28.89 17.12
CA ASP A 200 -36.37 -30.09 16.86
C ASP A 200 -34.90 -29.71 16.60
N PRO A 201 -33.96 -30.09 17.48
CA PRO A 201 -32.53 -29.78 17.31
C PRO A 201 -31.94 -30.30 15.99
N MET A 202 -32.41 -31.46 15.49
CA MET A 202 -31.90 -32.00 14.23
C MET A 202 -32.36 -31.17 13.03
N HIS A 203 -33.61 -30.69 13.07
CA HIS A 203 -34.11 -29.76 12.08
C HIS A 203 -33.39 -28.40 12.16
N GLN A 204 -33.07 -27.92 13.37
CA GLN A 204 -32.25 -26.72 13.55
C GLN A 204 -30.88 -26.87 12.86
N LEU A 205 -30.21 -28.01 13.07
CA LEU A 205 -28.90 -28.28 12.51
C LEU A 205 -28.94 -28.38 10.97
N GLU A 206 -29.95 -29.05 10.42
CA GLU A 206 -30.14 -29.16 8.95
C GLU A 206 -30.26 -27.78 8.30
N LEU A 207 -31.13 -26.92 8.83
CA LEU A 207 -31.33 -25.57 8.33
C LEU A 207 -30.09 -24.69 8.48
N ALA A 208 -29.34 -24.84 9.58
CA ALA A 208 -28.07 -24.14 9.77
C ALA A 208 -27.01 -24.54 8.73
N ILE A 209 -26.90 -25.84 8.38
CA ILE A 209 -26.00 -26.31 7.33
C ILE A 209 -26.38 -25.70 5.98
N ARG A 210 -27.67 -25.71 5.63
CA ARG A 210 -28.18 -25.08 4.39
C ARG A 210 -27.85 -23.60 4.34
N ALA A 211 -28.10 -22.86 5.42
CA ALA A 211 -27.82 -21.42 5.48
C ALA A 211 -26.32 -21.11 5.27
N VAL A 212 -25.42 -21.95 5.79
CA VAL A 212 -23.97 -21.79 5.53
C VAL A 212 -23.65 -22.03 4.05
N PHE A 213 -24.23 -23.04 3.41
CA PHE A 213 -24.04 -23.24 1.97
C PHE A 213 -24.62 -22.10 1.13
N ASP A 214 -25.81 -21.62 1.47
CA ASP A 214 -26.44 -20.47 0.81
C ASP A 214 -25.59 -19.19 0.94
N SER A 215 -24.89 -19.02 2.07
CA SER A 215 -24.00 -17.87 2.28
C SER A 215 -22.83 -17.81 1.30
N TRP A 216 -22.41 -18.95 0.71
CA TRP A 216 -21.35 -18.96 -0.31
C TRP A 216 -21.81 -18.31 -1.61
N ASP A 217 -23.09 -18.44 -1.97
CA ASP A 217 -23.62 -17.97 -3.25
C ASP A 217 -24.29 -16.58 -3.18
N ASN A 218 -24.24 -15.91 -2.02
CA ASN A 218 -24.82 -14.58 -1.88
C ASN A 218 -24.02 -13.49 -2.65
N ASP A 219 -24.69 -12.38 -2.99
CA ASP A 219 -24.09 -11.30 -3.80
C ASP A 219 -22.86 -10.68 -3.14
N ARG A 220 -22.87 -10.56 -1.81
CA ARG A 220 -21.76 -10.02 -1.04
C ARG A 220 -20.52 -10.90 -1.19
N ALA A 221 -20.65 -12.22 -1.03
CA ALA A 221 -19.58 -13.20 -1.13
C ALA A 221 -19.03 -13.30 -2.56
N LYS A 222 -19.90 -13.29 -3.56
CA LYS A 222 -19.50 -13.19 -4.98
C LYS A 222 -18.66 -11.95 -5.25
N HIS A 223 -19.08 -10.79 -4.73
CA HIS A 223 -18.34 -9.55 -4.90
C HIS A 223 -16.98 -9.59 -4.20
N TYR A 224 -16.91 -10.06 -2.95
CA TYR A 224 -15.66 -10.22 -2.21
C TYR A 224 -14.69 -11.15 -2.94
N ARG A 225 -15.16 -12.29 -3.44
CA ARG A 225 -14.33 -13.23 -4.19
C ARG A 225 -13.76 -12.65 -5.48
N ARG A 226 -14.51 -11.80 -6.19
CA ARG A 226 -14.01 -11.10 -7.38
C ARG A 226 -12.91 -10.10 -7.05
N ILE A 227 -13.06 -9.35 -5.96
CA ILE A 227 -12.04 -8.39 -5.51
C ILE A 227 -10.76 -9.12 -5.09
N GLU A 228 -10.91 -10.22 -4.36
CA GLU A 228 -9.78 -10.98 -3.78
C GLU A 228 -9.26 -12.10 -4.70
N ASN A 229 -9.76 -12.21 -5.93
CA ASN A 229 -9.43 -13.27 -6.89
C ASN A 229 -9.57 -14.71 -6.33
N ILE A 230 -10.63 -14.97 -5.56
CA ILE A 230 -10.94 -16.28 -4.99
C ILE A 230 -11.84 -17.06 -5.98
N PRO A 231 -11.49 -18.29 -6.38
CA PRO A 231 -12.33 -19.09 -7.28
C PRO A 231 -13.72 -19.43 -6.69
N ASP A 232 -14.75 -19.35 -7.52
CA ASP A 232 -16.15 -19.64 -7.15
C ASP A 232 -16.42 -21.13 -6.88
N ASP A 233 -15.62 -22.02 -7.44
CA ASP A 233 -15.76 -23.48 -7.39
C ASP A 233 -15.21 -24.12 -6.10
N LEU A 234 -14.61 -23.34 -5.21
CA LEU A 234 -14.05 -23.86 -3.96
C LEU A 234 -15.12 -24.29 -2.95
N GLY A 235 -16.27 -23.62 -2.88
CA GLY A 235 -17.28 -23.84 -1.85
C GLY A 235 -16.84 -23.43 -0.44
N THR A 236 -17.71 -23.69 0.55
CA THR A 236 -17.43 -23.46 1.98
C THR A 236 -17.73 -24.71 2.80
N ALA A 237 -16.92 -24.98 3.84
CA ALA A 237 -17.15 -26.07 4.77
C ALA A 237 -17.99 -25.61 5.98
N VAL A 238 -18.66 -26.56 6.65
CA VAL A 238 -19.45 -26.31 7.87
C VAL A 238 -18.83 -27.06 9.03
N ASN A 239 -18.34 -26.34 10.04
CA ASN A 239 -17.77 -26.93 11.25
C ASN A 239 -18.85 -26.97 12.33
N VAL A 240 -19.18 -28.17 12.80
CA VAL A 240 -20.11 -28.42 13.90
C VAL A 240 -19.32 -28.89 15.11
N GLN A 241 -19.34 -28.11 16.18
CA GLN A 241 -18.48 -28.31 17.34
C GLN A 241 -19.28 -28.23 18.63
N ALA A 242 -19.05 -29.14 19.58
CA ALA A 242 -19.68 -29.10 20.90
C ALA A 242 -19.41 -27.76 21.63
N MET A 243 -20.46 -27.18 22.20
CA MET A 243 -20.36 -25.96 23.00
C MET A 243 -19.64 -26.22 24.32
N VAL A 244 -18.77 -25.26 24.65
CA VAL A 244 -18.15 -25.09 25.95
C VAL A 244 -18.46 -23.69 26.46
N PHE A 245 -18.65 -23.55 27.77
CA PHE A 245 -19.22 -22.34 28.35
C PHE A 245 -18.21 -21.62 29.24
N GLY A 246 -17.80 -20.42 28.83
CA GLY A 246 -16.93 -19.54 29.62
C GLY A 246 -17.65 -18.76 30.72
N ASN A 247 -18.96 -18.92 30.86
CA ASN A 247 -19.82 -18.14 31.76
C ASN A 247 -20.62 -19.00 32.75
N MET A 248 -19.99 -20.06 33.27
CA MET A 248 -20.57 -20.92 34.31
C MET A 248 -20.08 -20.58 35.73
N GLY A 249 -19.61 -19.35 35.97
CA GLY A 249 -19.05 -18.90 37.24
C GLY A 249 -17.63 -18.33 37.09
N ASP A 250 -17.02 -17.97 38.23
CA ASP A 250 -15.71 -17.31 38.29
C ASP A 250 -14.52 -18.23 37.93
N ASP A 251 -14.76 -19.54 37.90
CA ASP A 251 -13.83 -20.57 37.44
C ASP A 251 -13.95 -20.87 35.93
N SER A 252 -14.73 -20.06 35.21
CA SER A 252 -14.94 -20.14 33.78
C SER A 252 -14.58 -18.81 33.12
N GLY A 253 -14.22 -18.83 31.83
CA GLY A 253 -13.91 -17.62 31.07
C GLY A 253 -13.68 -17.91 29.59
N SER A 254 -13.57 -16.86 28.79
CA SER A 254 -13.18 -16.96 27.38
C SER A 254 -12.14 -15.89 27.05
N GLY A 255 -11.27 -16.16 26.10
CA GLY A 255 -10.23 -15.24 25.70
C GLY A 255 -9.67 -15.51 24.31
N VAL A 256 -8.91 -14.52 23.84
CA VAL A 256 -8.15 -14.55 22.58
C VAL A 256 -6.73 -14.14 22.90
N ALA A 257 -5.76 -14.94 22.46
CA ALA A 257 -4.36 -14.67 22.72
C ALA A 257 -3.47 -15.09 21.55
N PHE A 258 -2.36 -14.38 21.44
CA PHE A 258 -1.30 -14.55 20.48
C PHE A 258 -0.05 -15.08 21.18
N THR A 259 0.70 -15.97 20.53
CA THR A 259 1.94 -16.51 21.09
C THR A 259 3.05 -15.46 21.21
N ARG A 260 2.95 -14.39 20.41
CA ARG A 260 3.82 -13.20 20.40
C ARG A 260 2.98 -11.95 20.21
N ASP A 261 3.49 -10.79 20.62
CA ASP A 261 2.81 -9.51 20.41
C ASP A 261 2.60 -9.24 18.90
N PRO A 262 1.34 -9.12 18.41
CA PRO A 262 1.06 -8.94 16.99
C PRO A 262 1.39 -7.53 16.46
N VAL A 263 1.72 -6.58 17.35
CA VAL A 263 2.04 -5.18 17.03
C VAL A 263 3.53 -4.91 17.16
N ALA A 264 4.12 -5.24 18.31
CA ALA A 264 5.53 -5.02 18.60
C ALA A 264 6.43 -6.16 18.10
N GLY A 265 5.90 -7.38 18.04
CA GLY A 265 6.66 -8.60 17.70
C GLY A 265 7.41 -9.22 18.87
N ASP A 266 7.21 -8.74 20.11
CA ASP A 266 7.88 -9.24 21.30
C ASP A 266 7.46 -10.69 21.62
N ARG A 267 8.42 -11.48 22.11
CA ARG A 267 8.20 -12.87 22.53
C ARG A 267 7.55 -12.98 23.91
N ASN A 268 6.27 -12.63 23.97
CA ASN A 268 5.41 -12.82 25.13
C ASN A 268 3.98 -13.18 24.68
N ILE A 269 3.28 -13.96 25.50
CA ILE A 269 1.86 -14.23 25.25
C ILE A 269 1.10 -12.92 25.42
N TRP A 270 0.49 -12.47 24.32
CA TRP A 270 -0.24 -11.21 24.24
C TRP A 270 -1.70 -11.49 23.99
N GLY A 271 -2.61 -10.83 24.67
CA GLY A 271 -4.03 -11.06 24.46
C GLY A 271 -4.87 -10.70 25.66
N GLU A 272 -6.15 -11.05 25.58
CA GLU A 272 -7.16 -10.64 26.53
C GLU A 272 -8.12 -11.78 26.86
N TYR A 273 -8.68 -11.73 28.06
CA TYR A 273 -9.70 -12.67 28.49
C TYR A 273 -10.69 -12.02 29.46
N LEU A 274 -11.84 -12.66 29.63
CA LEU A 274 -12.85 -12.30 30.60
C LEU A 274 -13.25 -13.53 31.42
N THR A 275 -13.38 -13.35 32.74
CA THR A 275 -13.99 -14.33 33.62
C THR A 275 -15.52 -14.25 33.56
N ASN A 276 -16.15 -15.41 33.69
CA ASN A 276 -17.60 -15.58 33.64
C ASN A 276 -18.22 -14.89 32.41
N ALA A 277 -17.69 -15.19 31.22
CA ALA A 277 -18.02 -14.50 29.97
C ALA A 277 -17.93 -15.46 28.77
N GLN A 278 -18.62 -15.12 27.69
CA GLN A 278 -18.50 -15.82 26.40
C GLN A 278 -17.55 -15.06 25.46
N GLY A 279 -17.10 -15.72 24.39
CA GLY A 279 -16.24 -15.10 23.39
C GLY A 279 -16.84 -13.82 22.76
N GLU A 280 -18.17 -13.75 22.63
CA GLU A 280 -18.85 -12.54 22.16
C GLU A 280 -18.63 -11.34 23.08
N ASP A 281 -18.60 -11.54 24.41
CA ASP A 281 -18.41 -10.45 25.37
C ASP A 281 -16.98 -9.87 25.30
N VAL A 282 -15.99 -10.70 24.95
CA VAL A 282 -14.61 -10.28 24.72
C VAL A 282 -14.51 -9.38 23.48
N VAL A 283 -15.24 -9.72 22.41
CA VAL A 283 -15.23 -8.98 21.14
C VAL A 283 -16.10 -7.72 21.21
N ALA A 284 -17.24 -7.77 21.90
CA ALA A 284 -18.19 -6.66 21.97
C ALA A 284 -17.71 -5.50 22.87
N GLY A 285 -16.72 -5.74 23.75
CA GLY A 285 -16.14 -4.71 24.61
C GLY A 285 -17.11 -4.14 25.66
N THR A 286 -18.25 -4.81 25.90
CA THR A 286 -19.26 -4.41 26.89
C THR A 286 -18.73 -4.49 28.32
N ARG A 287 -17.80 -5.41 28.55
CA ARG A 287 -16.98 -5.51 29.77
C ARG A 287 -15.52 -5.31 29.38
N THR A 288 -14.78 -4.52 30.14
CA THR A 288 -13.34 -4.31 29.90
C THR A 288 -12.59 -5.64 30.04
N PRO A 289 -11.99 -6.18 28.96
CA PRO A 289 -11.20 -7.40 29.04
C PRO A 289 -9.95 -7.21 29.90
N LYS A 290 -9.50 -8.28 30.55
CA LYS A 290 -8.25 -8.30 31.30
C LYS A 290 -7.11 -8.78 30.38
N PRO A 291 -5.89 -8.24 30.51
CA PRO A 291 -4.72 -8.81 29.85
C PRO A 291 -4.53 -10.29 30.24
N ILE A 292 -4.16 -11.14 29.28
CA ILE A 292 -3.95 -12.58 29.49
C ILE A 292 -2.93 -12.90 30.59
N ALA A 293 -1.97 -12.01 30.84
CA ALA A 293 -1.02 -12.15 31.95
C ALA A 293 -1.70 -12.19 33.33
N GLU A 294 -2.90 -11.60 33.49
CA GLU A 294 -3.65 -11.69 34.74
C GLU A 294 -4.24 -13.09 34.97
N LEU A 295 -4.39 -13.91 33.92
CA LEU A 295 -4.88 -15.29 34.07
C LEU A 295 -3.93 -16.14 34.92
N GLU A 296 -2.63 -15.81 34.93
CA GLU A 296 -1.64 -16.43 35.81
C GLU A 296 -1.97 -16.23 37.30
N ARG A 297 -2.61 -15.10 37.65
CA ARG A 297 -3.07 -14.79 39.00
C ARG A 297 -4.42 -15.40 39.31
N ASP A 298 -5.35 -15.31 38.35
CA ASP A 298 -6.74 -15.77 38.54
C ASP A 298 -6.83 -17.30 38.54
N HIS A 299 -6.13 -17.98 37.62
CA HIS A 299 -6.14 -19.45 37.44
C HIS A 299 -4.79 -19.99 36.94
N ARG A 300 -3.76 -19.99 37.80
CA ARG A 300 -2.38 -20.40 37.46
C ARG A 300 -2.28 -21.72 36.69
N ALA A 301 -2.97 -22.78 37.13
CA ALA A 301 -2.89 -24.09 36.47
C ALA A 301 -3.36 -24.05 35.01
N VAL A 302 -4.41 -23.27 34.73
CA VAL A 302 -4.94 -23.08 33.37
C VAL A 302 -4.00 -22.22 32.53
N TYR A 303 -3.40 -21.18 33.12
CA TYR A 303 -2.40 -20.36 32.44
C TYR A 303 -1.16 -21.18 32.06
N ASP A 304 -0.63 -22.00 32.98
CA ASP A 304 0.54 -22.85 32.74
C ASP A 304 0.25 -23.88 31.63
N GLU A 305 -0.95 -24.47 31.62
CA GLU A 305 -1.42 -25.36 30.54
C GLU A 305 -1.52 -24.60 29.19
N PHE A 306 -2.14 -23.41 29.20
CA PHE A 306 -2.27 -22.57 28.02
C PHE A 306 -0.91 -22.16 27.45
N ALA A 307 0.03 -21.75 28.30
CA ALA A 307 1.38 -21.34 27.90
C ALA A 307 2.15 -22.51 27.26
N ALA A 308 2.07 -23.71 27.83
CA ALA A 308 2.68 -24.90 27.25
C ALA A 308 2.05 -25.27 25.89
N ILE A 309 0.74 -25.11 25.75
CA ILE A 309 0.03 -25.29 24.47
C ILE A 309 0.46 -24.25 23.44
N ALA A 310 0.54 -22.98 23.83
CA ALA A 310 0.96 -21.87 22.99
C ALA A 310 2.37 -22.11 22.41
N GLU A 311 3.31 -22.56 23.25
CA GLU A 311 4.66 -22.94 22.83
C GLU A 311 4.65 -24.14 21.87
N ARG A 312 3.87 -25.19 22.17
CA ARG A 312 3.74 -26.36 21.29
C ARG A 312 3.16 -25.99 19.92
N LEU A 313 2.16 -25.09 19.89
CA LEU A 313 1.56 -24.60 18.66
C LEU A 313 2.57 -23.79 17.85
N GLU A 314 3.30 -22.88 18.48
CA GLU A 314 4.35 -22.10 17.81
C GLU A 314 5.46 -23.00 17.25
N GLN A 315 5.90 -24.03 17.99
CA GLN A 315 6.88 -25.01 17.51
C GLN A 315 6.36 -25.85 16.34
N HIS A 316 5.10 -26.27 16.39
CA HIS A 316 4.49 -27.14 15.37
C HIS A 316 4.19 -26.40 14.07
N TYR A 317 3.55 -25.24 14.15
CA TYR A 317 3.25 -24.41 13.00
C TYR A 317 4.46 -23.57 12.55
N ARG A 318 5.52 -23.54 13.37
CA ARG A 318 6.75 -22.78 13.18
C ARG A 318 6.49 -21.27 13.07
N ASP A 319 5.36 -20.75 13.52
CA ASP A 319 4.95 -19.35 13.32
C ASP A 319 4.14 -18.84 14.53
N ALA A 320 3.99 -17.52 14.66
CA ALA A 320 3.20 -16.94 15.73
C ALA A 320 1.71 -17.21 15.50
N MET A 321 1.04 -17.70 16.55
CA MET A 321 -0.32 -18.22 16.46
C MET A 321 -1.30 -17.30 17.19
N ASP A 322 -2.46 -17.09 16.57
CA ASP A 322 -3.67 -16.50 17.16
C ASP A 322 -4.58 -17.66 17.63
N ILE A 323 -4.91 -17.66 18.92
CA ILE A 323 -5.56 -18.75 19.65
C ILE A 323 -6.81 -18.23 20.35
N GLU A 324 -7.95 -18.84 20.04
CA GLU A 324 -9.21 -18.61 20.76
C GLU A 324 -9.43 -19.76 21.75
N PHE A 325 -9.71 -19.44 23.01
CA PHE A 325 -9.89 -20.44 24.07
C PHE A 325 -11.08 -20.13 25.00
N THR A 326 -11.59 -21.18 25.63
CA THR A 326 -12.61 -21.11 26.68
C THR A 326 -12.21 -22.01 27.84
N ILE A 327 -12.43 -21.53 29.05
CA ILE A 327 -12.27 -22.24 30.31
C ILE A 327 -13.67 -22.55 30.81
N GLU A 328 -14.01 -23.83 30.94
CA GLU A 328 -15.27 -24.27 31.54
C GLU A 328 -14.94 -25.00 32.84
N ARG A 329 -15.29 -24.40 33.98
CA ARG A 329 -15.06 -24.97 35.33
C ARG A 329 -13.62 -25.44 35.57
N GLY A 330 -12.67 -24.56 35.30
CA GLY A 330 -11.23 -24.82 35.46
C GLY A 330 -10.62 -25.72 34.39
N LYS A 331 -11.36 -26.14 33.36
CA LYS A 331 -10.83 -26.93 32.25
C LYS A 331 -10.68 -26.08 30.99
N LEU A 332 -9.47 -26.06 30.43
CA LEU A 332 -9.15 -25.34 29.20
C LEU A 332 -9.67 -26.07 27.96
N TYR A 333 -10.18 -25.32 27.01
CA TYR A 333 -10.56 -25.78 25.68
C TYR A 333 -10.06 -24.79 24.61
N LEU A 334 -9.49 -25.32 23.52
CA LEU A 334 -9.10 -24.52 22.35
C LEU A 334 -10.20 -24.57 21.30
N LEU A 335 -10.68 -23.41 20.89
CA LEU A 335 -11.77 -23.27 19.92
C LEU A 335 -11.24 -23.08 18.51
N GLN A 336 -10.12 -22.38 18.37
CA GLN A 336 -9.53 -22.08 17.06
C GLN A 336 -8.05 -21.76 17.24
N CYS A 337 -7.25 -22.14 16.25
CA CYS A 337 -5.91 -21.58 16.06
C CYS A 337 -5.70 -21.21 14.59
N ARG A 338 -4.91 -20.19 14.34
CA ARG A 338 -4.44 -19.81 13.00
C ARG A 338 -3.15 -19.01 13.10
N VAL A 339 -2.46 -18.84 11.98
CA VAL A 339 -1.33 -17.91 11.90
C VAL A 339 -1.84 -16.51 12.25
N GLY A 340 -1.22 -15.89 13.26
CA GLY A 340 -1.65 -14.59 13.77
C GLY A 340 -1.38 -13.49 12.76
N LYS A 341 -2.41 -12.68 12.47
CA LYS A 341 -2.24 -11.41 11.75
C LYS A 341 -1.39 -10.47 12.60
N ARG A 342 -0.51 -9.72 11.95
CA ARG A 342 0.50 -8.88 12.62
C ARG A 342 0.90 -7.70 11.76
N THR A 343 1.47 -6.67 12.37
CA THR A 343 2.07 -5.52 11.67
C THR A 343 3.31 -5.95 10.90
N THR A 344 3.74 -5.17 9.92
CA THR A 344 4.98 -5.47 9.17
C THR A 344 6.21 -5.45 10.09
N ARG A 345 6.25 -4.52 11.05
CA ARG A 345 7.30 -4.47 12.09
C ARG A 345 7.36 -5.78 12.89
N ALA A 346 6.21 -6.24 13.39
CA ALA A 346 6.13 -7.49 14.12
C ALA A 346 6.49 -8.70 13.24
N ALA A 347 6.08 -8.71 11.97
CA ALA A 347 6.43 -9.77 11.03
C ALA A 347 7.95 -9.92 10.85
N VAL A 348 8.66 -8.80 10.63
CA VAL A 348 10.12 -8.78 10.52
C VAL A 348 10.78 -9.25 11.81
N LYS A 349 10.38 -8.68 12.96
CA LYS A 349 10.96 -9.03 14.26
C LYS A 349 10.76 -10.52 14.60
N ILE A 350 9.53 -11.02 14.47
CA ILE A 350 9.19 -12.42 14.74
C ILE A 350 9.99 -13.36 13.81
N ALA A 351 10.11 -13.02 12.52
CA ALA A 351 10.88 -13.83 11.58
C ALA A 351 12.37 -13.88 11.96
N VAL A 352 12.94 -12.76 12.40
CA VAL A 352 14.34 -12.69 12.84
C VAL A 352 14.57 -13.49 14.11
N GLU A 353 13.72 -13.30 15.13
CA GLU A 353 13.83 -14.03 16.40
C GLU A 353 13.65 -15.53 16.21
N MET A 354 12.64 -15.97 15.44
CA MET A 354 12.44 -17.40 15.16
C MET A 354 13.61 -18.04 14.41
N ALA A 355 14.30 -17.27 13.55
CA ALA A 355 15.51 -17.74 12.89
C ALA A 355 16.70 -17.82 13.86
N GLY A 356 16.84 -16.84 14.75
CA GLY A 356 17.82 -16.84 15.84
C GLY A 356 17.61 -17.99 16.84
N GLU A 357 16.36 -18.38 17.07
CA GLU A 357 15.96 -19.53 17.90
C GLU A 357 16.20 -20.88 17.20
N GLY A 358 16.47 -20.88 15.89
CA GLY A 358 16.58 -22.09 15.08
C GLY A 358 15.24 -22.77 14.79
N LEU A 359 14.12 -22.11 15.09
CA LEU A 359 12.78 -22.62 14.75
C LEU A 359 12.58 -22.62 13.24
N ILE A 360 13.13 -21.62 12.56
CA ILE A 360 13.17 -21.51 11.09
C ILE A 360 14.57 -21.20 10.57
N THR A 361 14.77 -21.45 9.28
CA THR A 361 15.93 -20.99 8.54
C THR A 361 15.79 -19.53 8.13
N LYS A 362 16.91 -18.86 7.86
CA LYS A 362 16.93 -17.50 7.30
C LYS A 362 16.14 -17.39 5.99
N LYS A 363 16.19 -18.42 5.14
CA LYS A 363 15.43 -18.49 3.88
C LYS A 363 13.91 -18.54 4.13
N GLU A 364 13.46 -19.35 5.09
CA GLU A 364 12.05 -19.36 5.51
C GLU A 364 11.64 -18.02 6.12
N ALA A 365 12.51 -17.37 6.90
CA ALA A 365 12.24 -16.05 7.48
C ALA A 365 11.96 -15.00 6.39
N VAL A 366 12.82 -14.94 5.36
CA VAL A 366 12.67 -14.07 4.20
C VAL A 366 11.30 -14.26 3.52
N LEU A 367 10.85 -15.50 3.33
CA LEU A 367 9.57 -15.82 2.68
C LEU A 367 8.32 -15.47 3.51
N ARG A 368 8.45 -15.21 4.82
CA ARG A 368 7.31 -14.90 5.70
C ARG A 368 6.84 -13.46 5.62
N VAL A 369 7.69 -12.57 5.13
CA VAL A 369 7.34 -11.16 4.96
C VAL A 369 7.05 -10.94 3.48
N GLN A 370 5.85 -10.42 3.18
CA GLN A 370 5.49 -10.07 1.81
C GLN A 370 6.20 -8.77 1.39
N PRO A 371 6.83 -8.69 0.21
CA PRO A 371 7.54 -7.49 -0.24
C PRO A 371 6.69 -6.22 -0.21
N ALA A 372 5.45 -6.29 -0.70
CA ALA A 372 4.54 -5.14 -0.75
C ALA A 372 4.21 -4.54 0.64
N ARG A 373 4.26 -5.35 1.70
CA ARG A 373 3.98 -4.88 3.06
C ARG A 373 5.13 -4.06 3.66
N LEU A 374 6.35 -4.21 3.13
CA LEU A 374 7.49 -3.42 3.61
C LEU A 374 7.27 -1.92 3.41
N ASP A 375 6.41 -1.50 2.48
CA ASP A 375 6.10 -0.09 2.24
C ASP A 375 5.58 0.61 3.52
N GLU A 376 4.87 -0.12 4.41
CA GLU A 376 4.44 0.38 5.72
C GLU A 376 5.60 0.84 6.62
N LEU A 377 6.80 0.30 6.41
CA LEU A 377 8.01 0.63 7.18
C LEU A 377 8.88 1.70 6.50
N LEU A 378 8.47 2.21 5.34
CA LEU A 378 9.30 3.07 4.48
C LEU A 378 8.74 4.49 4.35
N HIS A 379 7.50 4.72 4.79
CA HIS A 379 6.86 6.03 4.86
C HIS A 379 6.64 6.45 6.32
N PRO A 380 6.64 7.76 6.64
CA PRO A 380 6.22 8.25 7.95
C PRO A 380 4.85 7.69 8.30
N GLN A 381 4.67 7.19 9.51
CA GLN A 381 3.39 6.67 10.00
C GLN A 381 2.90 7.54 11.15
N LEU A 382 1.60 7.56 11.41
CA LEU A 382 1.10 8.14 12.66
C LEU A 382 1.72 7.40 13.85
N ASP A 383 2.06 8.13 14.91
CA ASP A 383 2.56 7.50 16.13
C ASP A 383 1.53 6.49 16.64
N PRO A 384 1.89 5.20 16.81
CA PRO A 384 0.93 4.14 17.12
C PRO A 384 0.27 4.31 18.50
N ARG A 385 0.79 5.19 19.37
CA ARG A 385 0.20 5.53 20.66
C ARG A 385 -0.96 6.53 20.54
N VAL A 386 -1.13 7.15 19.36
CA VAL A 386 -2.22 8.07 19.07
C VAL A 386 -3.54 7.30 19.13
N GLN A 387 -4.50 7.86 19.86
CA GLN A 387 -5.85 7.34 19.93
C GLN A 387 -6.82 8.33 19.30
N PHE A 388 -7.89 7.84 18.70
CA PHE A 388 -8.82 8.65 17.90
C PHE A 388 -10.21 8.72 18.54
N THR A 389 -10.95 9.78 18.23
CA THR A 389 -12.38 9.90 18.53
C THR A 389 -13.09 10.47 17.31
N PRO A 390 -14.22 9.89 16.88
CA PRO A 390 -14.95 10.39 15.72
C PRO A 390 -15.63 11.73 16.03
N LEU A 391 -15.73 12.59 15.02
CA LEU A 391 -16.38 13.90 15.13
C LEU A 391 -17.81 13.82 15.69
N THR A 392 -18.53 12.72 15.40
CA THR A 392 -19.91 12.49 15.87
C THR A 392 -20.04 12.46 17.38
N GLU A 393 -18.98 12.12 18.12
CA GLU A 393 -19.00 12.11 19.60
C GLU A 393 -18.83 13.51 20.21
N LEU A 394 -18.32 14.47 19.46
CA LEU A 394 -17.96 15.80 19.97
C LEU A 394 -18.85 16.93 19.44
N GLY A 395 -19.48 16.72 18.28
CA GLY A 395 -20.46 17.65 17.71
C GLY A 395 -19.92 19.08 17.52
N SER A 396 -20.74 20.08 17.81
CA SER A 396 -20.40 21.51 17.60
C SER A 396 -19.39 22.07 18.60
N HIS A 397 -19.02 21.32 19.65
CA HIS A 397 -18.06 21.78 20.68
C HIS A 397 -16.64 22.02 20.13
N VAL A 398 -16.35 21.51 18.93
CA VAL A 398 -15.05 21.63 18.26
C VAL A 398 -14.96 22.89 17.40
N GLU A 399 -16.08 23.51 17.01
CA GLU A 399 -16.11 24.70 16.14
C GLU A 399 -15.19 25.85 16.58
N PRO A 400 -15.09 26.20 17.88
CA PRO A 400 -14.18 27.25 18.33
C PRO A 400 -12.70 26.91 18.09
N ALA A 401 -12.31 25.64 18.27
CA ALA A 401 -10.95 25.16 18.02
C ALA A 401 -10.61 25.13 16.51
N VAL A 402 -11.61 24.92 15.66
CA VAL A 402 -11.46 24.93 14.21
C VAL A 402 -11.23 26.34 13.66
N ARG A 403 -11.92 27.35 14.23
CA ARG A 403 -11.75 28.77 13.87
C ARG A 403 -10.45 29.38 14.42
N GLY A 404 -9.79 28.71 15.38
CA GLY A 404 -8.51 29.12 15.95
C GLY A 404 -7.29 28.74 15.09
N LYS A 405 -6.11 29.23 15.47
CA LYS A 405 -4.82 28.94 14.82
C LYS A 405 -4.06 27.74 15.41
N ALA A 406 -4.69 26.98 16.30
CA ALA A 406 -4.01 25.88 16.98
C ALA A 406 -3.64 24.76 16.00
N GLU A 407 -2.44 24.21 16.13
CA GLU A 407 -1.98 23.17 15.20
C GLU A 407 -2.49 21.80 15.64
N MET A 408 -2.43 21.45 16.93
CA MET A 408 -2.95 20.19 17.46
C MET A 408 -4.30 20.37 18.14
N ILE A 409 -5.23 19.44 17.89
CA ILE A 409 -6.57 19.40 18.52
C ILE A 409 -6.85 17.99 19.02
N PHE A 410 -7.28 17.88 20.28
CA PHE A 410 -7.61 16.59 20.90
C PHE A 410 -8.75 16.75 21.91
N ALA A 411 -9.45 15.66 22.20
CA ALA A 411 -10.38 15.52 23.31
C ALA A 411 -9.71 14.81 24.48
N ILE A 412 -10.10 15.15 25.70
CA ILE A 412 -9.59 14.54 26.93
C ILE A 412 -10.67 14.54 28.02
N SER A 413 -10.70 13.53 28.89
CA SER A 413 -11.61 13.49 30.05
C SER A 413 -11.12 14.40 31.18
N GLN A 414 -12.02 14.85 32.06
CA GLN A 414 -11.64 15.62 33.24
C GLN A 414 -10.61 14.88 34.12
N ASP A 415 -10.80 13.57 34.32
CA ASP A 415 -9.85 12.76 35.08
C ASP A 415 -8.50 12.66 34.36
N GLY A 416 -8.51 12.54 33.03
CA GLY A 416 -7.30 12.56 32.21
C GLY A 416 -6.52 13.86 32.37
N VAL A 417 -7.21 15.01 32.36
CA VAL A 417 -6.59 16.33 32.61
C VAL A 417 -5.91 16.36 33.98
N GLN A 418 -6.57 15.87 35.04
CA GLN A 418 -5.98 15.83 36.38
C GLN A 418 -4.74 14.91 36.43
N ARG A 419 -4.78 13.76 35.75
CA ARG A 419 -3.63 12.85 35.64
C ARG A 419 -2.45 13.50 34.92
N LEU A 420 -2.70 14.20 33.81
CA LEU A 420 -1.64 14.91 33.07
C LEU A 420 -1.05 16.06 33.87
N GLN A 421 -1.87 16.83 34.59
CA GLN A 421 -1.40 17.90 35.47
C GLN A 421 -0.50 17.36 36.58
N LYS A 422 -0.88 16.24 37.21
CA LYS A 422 -0.06 15.58 38.24
C LYS A 422 1.29 15.09 37.70
N LYS A 423 1.32 14.64 36.44
CA LYS A 423 2.54 14.21 35.73
C LYS A 423 3.33 15.37 35.10
N GLN A 424 2.86 16.62 35.23
CA GLN A 424 3.43 17.79 34.53
C GLN A 424 3.56 17.59 33.01
N ALA A 425 2.61 16.84 32.43
CA ALA A 425 2.61 16.45 31.02
C ALA A 425 1.66 17.29 30.15
N LEU A 426 0.93 18.24 30.75
CA LEU A 426 0.12 19.21 30.02
C LEU A 426 0.80 20.59 30.09
N PRO A 427 1.20 21.19 28.95
CA PRO A 427 1.75 22.54 28.92
C PRO A 427 0.76 23.56 29.50
N THR A 428 1.23 24.52 30.28
CA THR A 428 0.38 25.57 30.90
C THR A 428 -0.34 26.46 29.89
N THR A 429 0.13 26.47 28.64
CA THR A 429 -0.41 27.20 27.50
C THR A 429 -1.49 26.43 26.74
N ALA A 430 -1.68 25.14 27.02
CA ALA A 430 -2.73 24.34 26.41
C ALA A 430 -4.11 24.89 26.80
N LEU A 431 -4.92 25.25 25.80
CA LEU A 431 -6.26 25.77 26.04
C LEU A 431 -7.25 24.61 26.12
N LEU A 432 -7.93 24.48 27.26
CA LEU A 432 -8.96 23.47 27.51
C LEU A 432 -10.35 24.12 27.52
N SER A 433 -11.24 23.64 26.65
CA SER A 433 -12.65 24.02 26.63
C SER A 433 -13.50 22.85 27.13
N PHE A 434 -14.03 22.96 28.35
CA PHE A 434 -14.79 21.88 28.99
C PHE A 434 -16.25 21.84 28.51
N PHE A 435 -16.77 20.63 28.33
CA PHE A 435 -18.17 20.33 28.05
C PHE A 435 -18.53 18.99 28.71
N GLY A 436 -19.43 19.01 29.69
CA GLY A 436 -19.71 17.84 30.51
C GLY A 436 -18.46 17.33 31.27
N ASP A 437 -18.17 16.05 31.14
CA ASP A 437 -17.03 15.33 31.71
C ASP A 437 -15.79 15.31 30.80
N ARG A 438 -15.86 15.95 29.63
CA ARG A 438 -14.78 16.04 28.63
C ARG A 438 -14.33 17.48 28.40
N ALA A 439 -13.17 17.64 27.76
CA ALA A 439 -12.62 18.90 27.29
C ALA A 439 -12.02 18.76 25.89
N VAL A 440 -12.14 19.82 25.08
CA VAL A 440 -11.35 19.99 23.85
C VAL A 440 -10.09 20.75 24.20
N GLY A 441 -8.94 20.11 24.02
CA GLY A 441 -7.61 20.69 24.16
C GLY A 441 -7.06 21.17 22.83
N THR A 442 -6.36 22.30 22.86
CA THR A 442 -5.57 22.78 21.74
C THR A 442 -4.13 23.10 22.17
N LEU A 443 -3.16 22.76 21.31
CA LEU A 443 -1.73 22.90 21.59
C LEU A 443 -0.99 23.37 20.31
N ALA A 444 0.04 24.21 20.46
CA ALA A 444 0.90 24.60 19.35
C ALA A 444 1.94 23.51 19.05
N TRP A 445 2.34 23.36 17.79
CA TRP A 445 3.27 22.29 17.41
C TRP A 445 4.66 22.45 18.04
N SER A 446 5.15 23.68 18.16
CA SER A 446 6.43 23.98 18.81
C SER A 446 6.47 23.58 20.29
N GLU A 447 5.32 23.60 20.96
CA GLU A 447 5.20 23.19 22.37
C GLU A 447 5.26 21.68 22.51
N TRP A 448 4.60 20.95 21.60
CA TRP A 448 4.74 19.49 21.50
C TRP A 448 6.19 19.06 21.25
N GLN A 449 6.89 19.76 20.36
CA GLN A 449 8.30 19.49 20.06
C GLN A 449 9.24 19.78 21.25
N ALA A 450 8.84 20.67 22.16
CA ALA A 450 9.61 20.99 23.36
C ALA A 450 9.37 20.00 24.52
N MET A 451 8.35 19.15 24.43
CA MET A 451 8.05 18.12 25.43
C MET A 451 9.05 16.97 25.35
N ASP A 452 9.44 16.41 26.50
CA ASP A 452 10.24 15.19 26.53
C ASP A 452 9.40 13.95 26.15
N ALA A 453 10.07 12.82 25.87
CA ALA A 453 9.42 11.59 25.45
C ALA A 453 8.42 11.03 26.47
N GLY A 454 8.65 11.26 27.78
CA GLY A 454 7.76 10.82 28.85
C GLY A 454 6.48 11.68 28.92
N GLN A 455 6.62 12.99 28.74
CA GLN A 455 5.49 13.92 28.67
C GLN A 455 4.64 13.66 27.42
N GLN A 456 5.26 13.45 26.26
CA GLN A 456 4.57 13.11 25.01
C GLN A 456 3.78 11.81 25.17
N ALA A 457 4.41 10.75 25.69
CA ALA A 457 3.75 9.46 25.93
C ALA A 457 2.56 9.58 26.88
N ALA A 458 2.69 10.38 27.95
CA ALA A 458 1.61 10.63 28.89
C ALA A 458 0.42 11.34 28.21
N LEU A 459 0.68 12.39 27.43
CA LEU A 459 -0.38 13.10 26.69
C LEU A 459 -1.09 12.17 25.70
N LEU A 460 -0.35 11.40 24.89
CA LEU A 460 -0.94 10.45 23.93
C LEU A 460 -1.81 9.38 24.60
N SER A 461 -1.47 8.95 25.81
CA SER A 461 -2.27 7.94 26.54
C SER A 461 -3.67 8.45 26.96
N GLU A 462 -3.78 9.75 27.25
CA GLU A 462 -5.02 10.36 27.76
C GLU A 462 -5.80 11.11 26.67
N ALA A 463 -5.12 11.64 25.66
CA ALA A 463 -5.71 12.39 24.56
C ALA A 463 -6.38 11.48 23.53
N ARG A 464 -7.44 11.97 22.90
CA ARG A 464 -8.11 11.36 21.74
C ARG A 464 -8.16 12.40 20.62
N PHE A 465 -7.43 12.17 19.55
CA PHE A 465 -7.37 13.09 18.42
C PHE A 465 -8.60 12.98 17.53
N LEU A 466 -8.97 14.10 16.91
CA LEU A 466 -10.22 14.19 16.17
C LEU A 466 -10.13 13.55 14.79
N GLU A 467 -10.96 12.56 14.57
CA GLU A 467 -11.18 11.98 13.25
C GLU A 467 -12.37 12.67 12.57
N LEU A 468 -12.08 13.27 11.42
CA LEU A 468 -13.08 13.95 10.58
C LEU A 468 -13.86 12.92 9.77
N ALA A 469 -13.15 12.04 9.07
CA ALA A 469 -13.71 11.03 8.18
C ALA A 469 -12.68 9.94 7.85
N GLN A 470 -13.14 8.91 7.16
CA GLN A 470 -12.29 7.85 6.61
C GLN A 470 -12.65 7.65 5.13
N GLY A 471 -11.64 7.64 4.26
CA GLY A 471 -11.71 7.29 2.85
C GLY A 471 -10.93 6.02 2.54
N LEU A 472 -10.53 5.84 1.28
CA LEU A 472 -9.72 4.73 0.81
C LEU A 472 -8.23 5.02 0.99
N PRO A 473 -7.42 4.06 1.48
CA PRO A 473 -5.98 4.20 1.67
C PRO A 473 -5.22 4.10 0.34
N ALA A 474 -5.24 5.17 -0.45
CA ALA A 474 -4.81 5.18 -1.86
C ALA A 474 -3.28 5.15 -2.06
N SER A 475 -2.53 5.84 -1.20
CA SER A 475 -1.06 5.84 -1.20
C SER A 475 -0.58 5.94 0.25
N PRO A 476 0.27 5.02 0.73
CA PRO A 476 0.57 4.88 2.16
C PRO A 476 1.37 6.04 2.75
N GLY A 477 1.38 6.10 4.08
CA GLY A 477 2.10 7.09 4.88
C GLY A 477 1.18 8.15 5.51
N ALA A 478 1.73 8.94 6.42
CA ALA A 478 1.05 10.00 7.14
C ALA A 478 1.62 11.36 6.75
N ALA A 479 0.74 12.28 6.36
CA ALA A 479 1.10 13.64 5.97
C ALA A 479 0.27 14.66 6.73
N ALA A 480 0.91 15.68 7.29
CA ALA A 480 0.25 16.80 7.95
C ALA A 480 0.60 18.11 7.25
N GLY A 481 -0.41 18.94 7.00
CA GLY A 481 -0.21 20.22 6.33
C GLY A 481 -1.44 21.11 6.36
N ALA A 482 -1.25 22.37 5.98
CA ALA A 482 -2.33 23.32 5.81
C ALA A 482 -3.15 22.94 4.56
N VAL A 483 -4.45 22.68 4.74
CA VAL A 483 -5.31 22.28 3.62
C VAL A 483 -5.49 23.41 2.61
N VAL A 484 -5.37 23.09 1.33
CA VAL A 484 -5.58 23.98 0.17
C VAL A 484 -6.50 23.29 -0.84
N PHE A 485 -7.25 24.07 -1.61
CA PHE A 485 -8.32 23.56 -2.49
C PHE A 485 -8.08 23.82 -3.98
N ASP A 486 -6.92 24.38 -4.33
CA ASP A 486 -6.50 24.61 -5.70
C ASP A 486 -5.02 24.22 -5.89
N PRO A 487 -4.68 23.60 -7.03
CA PRO A 487 -3.34 23.07 -7.29
C PRO A 487 -2.29 24.18 -7.39
N ASP A 488 -2.65 25.37 -7.90
CA ASP A 488 -1.73 26.51 -8.03
C ASP A 488 -1.28 27.03 -6.65
N THR A 489 -2.21 27.13 -5.69
CA THR A 489 -1.87 27.50 -4.32
C THR A 489 -1.07 26.41 -3.63
N ALA A 490 -1.37 25.13 -3.89
CA ALA A 490 -0.58 24.01 -3.39
C ALA A 490 0.86 24.10 -3.90
N ALA A 491 1.04 24.28 -5.20
CA ALA A 491 2.34 24.52 -5.82
C ALA A 491 3.02 25.75 -5.21
N GLN A 492 2.38 26.91 -5.22
CA GLN A 492 2.98 28.15 -4.73
C GLN A 492 3.48 28.04 -3.27
N ARG A 493 2.66 27.46 -2.37
CA ARG A 493 2.99 27.33 -0.94
C ARG A 493 3.98 26.20 -0.67
N GLY A 494 3.82 25.06 -1.34
CA GLY A 494 4.78 23.95 -1.25
C GLY A 494 6.18 24.38 -1.72
N HIS A 495 6.29 25.08 -2.85
CA HIS A 495 7.55 25.66 -3.32
C HIS A 495 8.12 26.75 -2.40
N ALA A 496 7.30 27.33 -1.52
CA ALA A 496 7.75 28.26 -0.47
C ALA A 496 8.22 27.54 0.80
N GLY A 497 8.15 26.20 0.84
CA GLY A 497 8.56 25.37 1.97
C GLY A 497 7.48 25.19 3.05
N GLU A 498 6.21 25.47 2.73
CA GLU A 498 5.09 25.24 3.65
C GLU A 498 4.51 23.82 3.48
N ASP A 499 4.25 23.12 4.59
CA ASP A 499 3.54 21.85 4.57
C ASP A 499 2.07 22.07 4.14
N VAL A 500 1.66 21.47 3.02
CA VAL A 500 0.29 21.59 2.48
C VAL A 500 -0.34 20.25 2.16
N ILE A 501 -1.66 20.17 2.34
CA ILE A 501 -2.49 19.03 1.90
C ILE A 501 -3.41 19.55 0.79
N LEU A 502 -3.30 18.97 -0.40
CA LEU A 502 -4.18 19.31 -1.53
C LEU A 502 -5.49 18.52 -1.39
N ALA A 503 -6.59 19.23 -1.12
CA ALA A 503 -7.92 18.65 -1.05
C ALA A 503 -8.74 19.03 -2.30
N ARG A 504 -9.20 18.03 -3.06
CA ARG A 504 -9.97 18.24 -4.30
C ARG A 504 -11.26 17.42 -4.29
N GLN A 505 -12.26 17.79 -5.09
CA GLN A 505 -13.37 16.87 -5.31
C GLN A 505 -12.89 15.59 -5.99
N GLU A 506 -12.11 15.77 -7.04
CA GLU A 506 -11.37 14.78 -7.80
C GLU A 506 -10.15 15.49 -8.40
N THR A 507 -9.06 14.77 -8.65
CA THR A 507 -7.88 15.35 -9.31
C THR A 507 -7.90 15.08 -10.81
N SER A 508 -7.36 15.99 -11.60
CA SER A 508 -7.07 15.80 -13.04
C SER A 508 -5.56 15.93 -13.31
N PRO A 509 -5.10 15.62 -14.53
CA PRO A 509 -3.70 15.85 -14.93
C PRO A 509 -3.21 17.29 -14.72
N ASP A 510 -4.11 18.27 -14.80
CA ASP A 510 -3.80 19.68 -14.52
C ASP A 510 -3.43 19.93 -13.06
N ASP A 511 -3.71 19.00 -12.13
CA ASP A 511 -3.39 19.14 -10.71
C ASP A 511 -1.97 18.65 -10.35
N ILE A 512 -1.24 18.03 -11.29
CA ILE A 512 0.04 17.33 -11.02
C ILE A 512 1.08 18.22 -10.34
N HIS A 513 1.26 19.46 -10.78
CA HIS A 513 2.22 20.40 -10.18
C HIS A 513 1.87 20.72 -8.72
N GLY A 514 0.57 20.83 -8.42
CA GLY A 514 0.07 21.02 -7.08
C GLY A 514 0.23 19.77 -6.21
N MET A 515 -0.01 18.60 -6.77
CA MET A 515 0.17 17.31 -6.09
C MET A 515 1.64 17.06 -5.74
N GLN A 516 2.56 17.29 -6.67
CA GLN A 516 3.99 17.10 -6.47
C GLN A 516 4.56 18.01 -5.37
N ALA A 517 4.02 19.22 -5.22
CA ALA A 517 4.43 20.17 -4.19
C ALA A 517 3.74 19.95 -2.84
N ALA A 518 2.71 19.09 -2.77
CA ALA A 518 1.96 18.82 -1.56
C ALA A 518 2.58 17.66 -0.76
N GLN A 519 2.41 17.71 0.57
CA GLN A 519 2.80 16.60 1.45
C GLN A 519 1.84 15.41 1.33
N GLY A 520 0.63 15.65 0.85
CA GLY A 520 -0.35 14.60 0.63
C GLY A 520 -1.61 15.11 -0.07
N VAL A 521 -2.38 14.16 -0.59
CA VAL A 521 -3.55 14.44 -1.42
C VAL A 521 -4.80 13.80 -0.81
N LEU A 522 -5.85 14.59 -0.70
CA LEU A 522 -7.17 14.15 -0.23
C LEU A 522 -8.20 14.38 -1.34
N THR A 523 -8.94 13.34 -1.72
CA THR A 523 -10.07 13.51 -2.64
C THR A 523 -11.40 13.07 -2.05
N GLN A 524 -12.45 13.82 -2.37
CA GLN A 524 -13.82 13.44 -2.01
C GLN A 524 -14.29 12.22 -2.82
N ARG A 525 -13.92 12.14 -4.09
CA ARG A 525 -14.27 11.06 -5.03
C ARG A 525 -13.02 10.38 -5.57
N GLY A 526 -13.19 9.19 -6.12
CA GLY A 526 -12.13 8.40 -6.75
C GLY A 526 -11.77 7.16 -5.94
N GLY A 527 -11.53 6.06 -6.64
CA GLY A 527 -11.14 4.78 -6.03
C GLY A 527 -9.64 4.66 -5.78
N MET A 528 -9.20 3.45 -5.43
CA MET A 528 -7.78 3.07 -5.30
C MET A 528 -6.97 3.23 -6.60
N SER A 529 -7.64 3.25 -7.76
CA SER A 529 -7.07 3.44 -9.10
C SER A 529 -7.36 4.82 -9.69
N SER A 530 -7.86 5.76 -8.89
CA SER A 530 -8.13 7.13 -9.36
C SER A 530 -6.83 7.87 -9.71
N HIS A 531 -6.94 8.92 -10.54
CA HIS A 531 -5.82 9.79 -10.89
C HIS A 531 -5.01 10.22 -9.65
N ALA A 532 -5.69 10.63 -8.57
CA ALA A 532 -5.07 11.01 -7.31
C ALA A 532 -4.21 9.88 -6.72
N ALA A 533 -4.77 8.67 -6.71
CA ALA A 533 -4.12 7.50 -6.14
C ALA A 533 -2.90 7.04 -6.95
N LEU A 534 -3.01 7.05 -8.29
CA LEU A 534 -1.93 6.66 -9.20
C LEU A 534 -0.75 7.63 -9.10
N VAL A 535 -1.02 8.92 -9.24
CA VAL A 535 0.01 9.97 -9.22
C VAL A 535 0.65 10.08 -7.83
N ALA A 536 -0.13 9.99 -6.76
CA ALA A 536 0.41 10.01 -5.40
C ALA A 536 1.33 8.81 -5.11
N ARG A 537 0.97 7.61 -5.59
CA ARG A 537 1.84 6.42 -5.49
C ARG A 537 3.12 6.56 -6.33
N GLY A 538 3.03 7.22 -7.48
CA GLY A 538 4.19 7.55 -8.31
C GLY A 538 5.17 8.50 -7.63
N PHE A 539 4.64 9.50 -6.91
CA PHE A 539 5.44 10.46 -6.14
C PHE A 539 5.86 9.96 -4.76
N GLY A 540 5.26 8.88 -4.26
CA GLY A 540 5.50 8.39 -2.91
C GLY A 540 4.97 9.34 -1.83
N ILE A 541 3.90 10.08 -2.13
CA ILE A 541 3.23 10.96 -1.16
C ILE A 541 1.95 10.29 -0.63
N PRO A 542 1.60 10.46 0.65
CA PRO A 542 0.36 9.96 1.22
C PRO A 542 -0.88 10.43 0.47
N CYS A 543 -1.83 9.51 0.24
CA CYS A 543 -3.11 9.84 -0.40
C CYS A 543 -4.27 9.09 0.23
N VAL A 544 -5.35 9.84 0.51
CA VAL A 544 -6.66 9.30 0.87
C VAL A 544 -7.63 9.68 -0.25
N SER A 545 -8.15 8.68 -0.96
CA SER A 545 -9.11 8.91 -2.05
C SER A 545 -10.53 8.51 -1.66
N GLY A 546 -11.54 9.03 -2.37
CA GLY A 546 -12.92 8.56 -2.22
C GLY A 546 -13.52 8.81 -0.83
N CYS A 547 -13.10 9.87 -0.15
CA CYS A 547 -13.61 10.22 1.16
C CYS A 547 -14.97 10.93 1.06
N GLU A 548 -16.03 10.18 0.68
CA GLU A 548 -17.37 10.72 0.37
C GLU A 548 -18.03 11.49 1.52
N ALA A 549 -17.64 11.19 2.76
CA ALA A 549 -18.11 11.88 3.95
C ALA A 549 -17.67 13.36 4.00
N ILE A 550 -16.59 13.72 3.29
CA ILE A 550 -16.10 15.09 3.16
C ILE A 550 -16.72 15.71 1.91
N LYS A 551 -17.29 16.92 2.05
CA LYS A 551 -17.75 17.72 0.92
C LYS A 551 -16.78 18.86 0.67
N VAL A 552 -16.08 18.83 -0.45
CA VAL A 552 -15.10 19.85 -0.86
C VAL A 552 -15.81 20.93 -1.68
N ASP A 553 -15.68 22.19 -1.26
CA ASP A 553 -16.14 23.37 -2.00
C ASP A 553 -14.92 24.24 -2.37
N GLU A 554 -14.47 24.08 -3.61
CA GLU A 554 -13.29 24.75 -4.15
C GLU A 554 -13.52 26.25 -4.35
N SER A 555 -14.77 26.66 -4.64
CA SER A 555 -15.15 28.06 -4.79
C SER A 555 -15.15 28.79 -3.45
N ALA A 556 -15.67 28.14 -2.40
CA ALA A 556 -15.65 28.65 -1.04
C ALA A 556 -14.31 28.43 -0.33
N ARG A 557 -13.37 27.69 -0.94
CA ARG A 557 -12.07 27.30 -0.37
C ARG A 557 -12.21 26.69 1.03
N SER A 558 -13.10 25.70 1.12
CA SER A 558 -13.38 24.99 2.36
C SER A 558 -13.84 23.56 2.10
N MET A 559 -13.73 22.70 3.12
CA MET A 559 -14.38 21.40 3.13
C MET A 559 -15.31 21.27 4.34
N SER A 560 -16.33 20.43 4.23
CA SER A 560 -17.30 20.23 5.30
C SER A 560 -17.57 18.76 5.58
N VAL A 561 -17.77 18.42 6.86
CA VAL A 561 -17.99 17.05 7.33
C VAL A 561 -18.76 17.09 8.65
N GLY A 562 -19.85 16.32 8.76
CA GLY A 562 -20.64 16.24 10.00
C GLY A 562 -21.17 17.59 10.55
N GLY A 563 -21.37 18.59 9.68
CA GLY A 563 -21.78 19.95 10.07
C GLY A 563 -20.63 20.90 10.42
N LEU A 564 -19.38 20.41 10.48
CA LEU A 564 -18.18 21.20 10.69
C LEU A 564 -17.62 21.70 9.34
N THR A 565 -17.25 22.98 9.26
CA THR A 565 -16.56 23.56 8.09
C THR A 565 -15.09 23.83 8.41
N VAL A 566 -14.19 23.25 7.62
CA VAL A 566 -12.74 23.42 7.68
C VAL A 566 -12.30 24.37 6.56
N PRO A 567 -11.85 25.60 6.88
CA PRO A 567 -11.43 26.57 5.87
C PRO A 567 -9.99 26.31 5.38
N GLN A 568 -9.64 26.89 4.22
CA GLN A 568 -8.28 26.87 3.69
C GLN A 568 -7.26 27.40 4.69
N GLY A 569 -6.08 26.77 4.69
CA GLY A 569 -4.98 27.09 5.59
C GLY A 569 -5.07 26.36 6.92
N ARG A 570 -6.18 25.64 7.20
CA ARG A 570 -6.31 24.88 8.44
C ARG A 570 -5.43 23.63 8.40
N MET A 571 -4.75 23.37 9.52
CA MET A 571 -3.94 22.17 9.66
C MET A 571 -4.81 20.92 9.69
N VAL A 572 -4.48 19.95 8.84
CA VAL A 572 -5.13 18.64 8.68
C VAL A 572 -4.03 17.59 8.55
N THR A 573 -4.28 16.39 9.07
CA THR A 573 -3.42 15.24 8.85
C THR A 573 -4.20 14.17 8.10
N ILE A 574 -3.60 13.59 7.07
CA ILE A 574 -4.13 12.41 6.39
C ILE A 574 -3.22 11.22 6.68
N ASP A 575 -3.82 10.05 6.84
CA ASP A 575 -3.13 8.78 6.91
C ASP A 575 -3.55 7.93 5.73
N GLY A 576 -2.72 7.92 4.71
CA GLY A 576 -2.91 7.16 3.49
C GLY A 576 -2.72 5.66 3.66
N SER A 577 -2.21 5.19 4.80
CA SER A 577 -2.15 3.75 5.13
C SER A 577 -3.51 3.23 5.65
N SER A 578 -4.24 4.04 6.42
CA SER A 578 -5.54 3.65 7.00
C SER A 578 -6.76 4.31 6.36
N GLY A 579 -6.54 5.32 5.53
CA GLY A 579 -7.58 6.14 4.91
C GLY A 579 -8.13 7.25 5.82
N ARG A 580 -7.55 7.49 7.01
CA ARG A 580 -8.10 8.46 7.97
C ARG A 580 -7.79 9.90 7.59
N VAL A 581 -8.75 10.78 7.85
CA VAL A 581 -8.60 12.24 7.77
C VAL A 581 -8.83 12.83 9.15
N LEU A 582 -7.82 13.51 9.67
CA LEU A 582 -7.74 13.98 11.05
C LEU A 582 -7.63 15.51 11.10
N LEU A 583 -8.29 16.12 12.09
CA LEU A 583 -8.21 17.56 12.28
C LEU A 583 -6.98 17.95 13.09
N GLY A 584 -6.18 18.89 12.58
CA GLY A 584 -4.94 19.32 13.20
C GLY A 584 -3.72 18.52 12.74
N ARG A 585 -2.54 18.92 13.24
CA ARG A 585 -1.27 18.20 13.10
C ARG A 585 -1.22 17.09 14.13
N ILE A 586 -1.03 15.86 13.66
CA ILE A 586 -0.93 14.66 14.50
C ILE A 586 0.52 14.19 14.49
N PRO A 587 1.07 13.74 15.63
CA PRO A 587 2.43 13.22 15.68
C PRO A 587 2.61 12.02 14.76
N SER A 588 3.61 12.09 13.90
CA SER A 588 4.10 10.98 13.09
C SER A 588 5.48 10.53 13.60
N VAL A 589 5.80 9.27 13.31
CA VAL A 589 7.11 8.68 13.51
C VAL A 589 7.73 8.44 12.13
N ASP A 590 8.96 8.89 11.96
CA ASP A 590 9.71 8.60 10.75
C ASP A 590 10.10 7.11 10.72
N PRO A 591 10.18 6.52 9.52
CA PRO A 591 10.61 5.14 9.34
C PRO A 591 12.08 5.01 9.77
N GLU A 592 12.33 4.25 10.84
CA GLU A 592 13.68 3.92 11.29
C GLU A 592 14.08 2.51 10.82
N MET A 593 15.29 2.41 10.28
CA MET A 593 15.97 1.14 10.04
C MET A 593 16.38 0.52 11.39
N PHE A 594 15.45 -0.18 12.04
CA PHE A 594 15.75 -0.90 13.28
C PHE A 594 16.67 -2.12 13.02
N ALA A 595 17.34 -2.60 14.07
CA ALA A 595 18.40 -3.59 13.95
C ALA A 595 17.94 -4.88 13.27
N GLU A 596 16.78 -5.40 13.68
CA GLU A 596 16.19 -6.62 13.12
C GLU A 596 15.79 -6.43 11.66
N PHE A 597 15.37 -5.23 11.23
CA PHE A 597 15.06 -4.98 9.82
C PHE A 597 16.32 -4.98 8.95
N SER A 598 17.40 -4.36 9.43
CA SER A 598 18.69 -4.39 8.74
C SER A 598 19.25 -5.81 8.65
N GLU A 599 19.16 -6.59 9.73
CA GLU A 599 19.56 -8.00 9.74
C GLU A 599 18.71 -8.84 8.78
N PHE A 600 17.38 -8.68 8.81
CA PHE A 600 16.46 -9.34 7.90
C PHE A 600 16.79 -9.06 6.42
N LEU A 601 17.02 -7.80 6.06
CA LEU A 601 17.36 -7.42 4.69
C LEU A 601 18.76 -7.90 4.29
N SER A 602 19.69 -8.10 5.23
CA SER A 602 20.98 -8.74 4.94
C SER A 602 20.80 -10.20 4.51
N TRP A 603 19.82 -10.91 5.06
CA TRP A 603 19.51 -12.28 4.64
C TRP A 603 18.85 -12.32 3.27
N ALA A 604 18.07 -11.29 2.91
CA ALA A 604 17.57 -11.15 1.55
C ALA A 604 18.73 -10.89 0.56
N ASP A 605 19.72 -10.09 0.94
CA ASP A 605 20.92 -9.86 0.13
C ASP A 605 21.77 -11.12 -0.06
N ASP A 606 21.92 -11.94 0.97
CA ASP A 606 22.65 -13.21 0.89
C ASP A 606 22.02 -14.20 -0.11
N VAL A 607 20.72 -14.04 -0.40
CA VAL A 607 19.93 -14.95 -1.21
C VAL A 607 19.72 -14.44 -2.63
N ARG A 608 19.48 -13.13 -2.83
CA ARG A 608 19.11 -12.59 -4.14
C ARG A 608 20.26 -12.71 -5.14
N ARG A 609 19.92 -13.00 -6.40
CA ARG A 609 20.85 -12.92 -7.53
C ARG A 609 20.85 -11.56 -8.23
N LEU A 610 19.67 -10.95 -8.37
CA LEU A 610 19.54 -9.63 -8.99
C LEU A 610 20.19 -8.56 -8.13
N GLY A 611 20.97 -7.68 -8.77
CA GLY A 611 21.41 -6.44 -8.18
C GLY A 611 20.22 -5.48 -7.96
N VAL A 612 20.30 -4.64 -6.94
CA VAL A 612 19.29 -3.60 -6.69
C VAL A 612 19.96 -2.24 -6.66
N ARG A 613 19.64 -1.44 -7.68
CA ARG A 613 20.07 -0.05 -7.83
C ARG A 613 18.90 0.90 -7.55
N THR A 614 19.20 2.19 -7.52
CA THR A 614 18.20 3.24 -7.34
C THR A 614 18.08 4.16 -8.56
N ASN A 615 16.91 4.74 -8.72
CA ASN A 615 16.66 5.91 -9.55
C ASN A 615 16.79 7.12 -8.62
N ALA A 616 17.86 7.88 -8.75
CA ALA A 616 18.16 9.02 -7.88
C ALA A 616 18.86 10.10 -8.69
N ASP A 617 18.33 11.32 -8.56
CA ASP A 617 18.76 12.47 -9.37
C ASP A 617 19.48 13.52 -8.51
N THR A 618 19.35 13.42 -7.18
CA THR A 618 19.95 14.33 -6.19
C THR A 618 20.89 13.56 -5.24
N PRO A 619 21.85 14.26 -4.60
CA PRO A 619 22.69 13.66 -3.56
C PRO A 619 21.90 13.14 -2.37
N GLU A 620 20.81 13.82 -1.99
CA GLU A 620 19.94 13.44 -0.88
C GLU A 620 19.22 12.11 -1.17
N ASP A 621 18.65 11.97 -2.37
CA ASP A 621 18.01 10.73 -2.80
C ASP A 621 19.01 9.58 -2.89
N ALA A 622 20.21 9.86 -3.42
CA ALA A 622 21.29 8.88 -3.50
C ALA A 622 21.72 8.42 -2.09
N ALA A 623 21.82 9.34 -1.13
CA ALA A 623 22.21 9.02 0.24
C ALA A 623 21.15 8.14 0.92
N LYS A 624 19.87 8.49 0.75
CA LYS A 624 18.75 7.71 1.28
C LYS A 624 18.70 6.32 0.66
N ALA A 625 18.93 6.20 -0.65
CA ALA A 625 18.97 4.90 -1.32
C ALA A 625 20.12 4.02 -0.83
N VAL A 626 21.30 4.60 -0.59
CA VAL A 626 22.46 3.88 -0.03
C VAL A 626 22.16 3.39 1.40
N GLU A 627 21.49 4.19 2.22
CA GLU A 627 21.02 3.78 3.56
C GLU A 627 20.11 2.54 3.48
N PHE A 628 19.24 2.49 2.48
CA PHE A 628 18.35 1.35 2.21
C PHE A 628 19.04 0.16 1.49
N GLY A 629 20.34 0.26 1.19
CA GLY A 629 21.14 -0.82 0.63
C GLY A 629 21.21 -0.84 -0.90
N ALA A 630 20.99 0.28 -1.59
CA ALA A 630 21.21 0.36 -3.02
C ALA A 630 22.69 0.13 -3.38
N GLU A 631 22.92 -0.67 -4.42
CA GLU A 631 24.25 -1.07 -4.89
C GLU A 631 24.80 -0.13 -5.98
N GLY A 632 24.05 0.91 -6.34
CA GLY A 632 24.36 1.82 -7.43
C GLY A 632 23.16 2.66 -7.82
N ILE A 633 23.37 3.60 -8.74
CA ILE A 633 22.30 4.31 -9.43
C ILE A 633 22.12 3.65 -10.80
N GLY A 634 20.91 3.19 -11.11
CA GLY A 634 20.57 2.63 -12.43
C GLY A 634 19.94 3.67 -13.35
N LEU A 635 19.49 4.81 -12.80
CA LEU A 635 19.01 5.96 -13.56
C LEU A 635 19.18 7.25 -12.76
N CYS A 636 20.07 8.12 -13.21
CA CYS A 636 20.13 9.53 -12.86
C CYS A 636 19.64 10.35 -14.06
N ARG A 637 18.53 11.06 -13.87
CA ARG A 637 17.89 11.93 -14.86
C ARG A 637 18.50 13.32 -14.79
N THR A 638 19.17 13.71 -15.86
CA THR A 638 19.83 15.04 -15.93
C THR A 638 18.85 16.18 -16.15
N GLU A 639 17.61 15.88 -16.56
CA GLU A 639 16.53 16.84 -16.74
C GLU A 639 16.19 17.62 -15.48
N HIS A 640 16.10 16.93 -14.34
CA HIS A 640 15.73 17.53 -13.07
C HIS A 640 16.80 18.54 -12.62
N MET A 641 18.07 18.27 -12.94
CA MET A 641 19.18 19.19 -12.73
C MET A 641 19.13 20.44 -13.63
N PHE A 642 18.32 20.44 -14.70
CA PHE A 642 18.11 21.63 -15.55
C PHE A 642 16.88 22.45 -15.10
N LEU A 643 15.93 21.81 -14.43
CA LEU A 643 14.67 22.44 -13.98
C LEU A 643 14.81 23.26 -12.69
N GLU A 644 15.94 23.16 -11.99
CA GLU A 644 16.18 23.98 -10.79
C GLU A 644 16.04 25.48 -11.08
N LYS A 645 15.46 26.20 -10.12
CA LYS A 645 15.05 27.61 -10.23
C LYS A 645 16.16 28.55 -10.74
N ASP A 646 17.40 28.32 -10.31
CA ASP A 646 18.53 29.18 -10.67
C ASP A 646 19.13 28.83 -12.05
N ARG A 647 18.79 27.66 -12.59
CA ARG A 647 19.32 27.12 -13.86
C ARG A 647 18.35 27.28 -15.00
N LEU A 648 17.05 27.15 -14.73
CA LEU A 648 15.99 27.24 -15.72
C LEU A 648 16.08 28.50 -16.60
N PRO A 649 16.41 29.71 -16.09
CA PRO A 649 16.62 30.88 -16.95
C PRO A 649 17.75 30.71 -17.96
N VAL A 650 18.84 30.03 -17.56
CA VAL A 650 20.01 29.75 -18.42
C VAL A 650 19.67 28.69 -19.47
N VAL A 651 18.90 27.67 -19.09
CA VAL A 651 18.40 26.63 -20.00
C VAL A 651 17.45 27.21 -21.04
N ARG A 652 16.52 28.08 -20.63
CA ARG A 652 15.64 28.81 -21.57
C ARG A 652 16.45 29.67 -22.53
N GLU A 653 17.46 30.39 -22.01
CA GLU A 653 18.38 31.17 -22.86
C GLU A 653 19.11 30.29 -23.87
N MET A 654 19.60 29.12 -23.43
CA MET A 654 20.28 28.13 -24.27
C MET A 654 19.36 27.64 -25.39
N ILE A 655 18.14 27.20 -25.08
CA ILE A 655 17.18 26.64 -26.04
C ILE A 655 16.86 27.63 -27.14
N LEU A 656 16.55 28.88 -26.75
CA LEU A 656 16.20 29.93 -27.71
C LEU A 656 17.38 30.29 -28.62
N ALA A 657 18.59 30.37 -28.06
CA ALA A 657 19.80 30.62 -28.83
C ALA A 657 20.16 29.43 -29.75
N ALA A 658 19.97 28.20 -29.29
CA ALA A 658 20.25 26.97 -30.04
C ALA A 658 19.37 26.87 -31.29
N ALA A 659 18.06 27.11 -31.15
CA ALA A 659 17.11 27.07 -32.26
C ALA A 659 17.48 28.08 -33.37
N GLU A 660 17.77 29.34 -32.99
CA GLU A 660 18.21 30.37 -33.93
C GLU A 660 19.55 30.02 -34.58
N ALA A 661 20.51 29.56 -33.78
CA ALA A 661 21.85 29.24 -34.24
C ALA A 661 21.86 28.07 -35.23
N LYS A 662 21.13 26.98 -34.96
CA LYS A 662 21.05 25.83 -35.87
C LYS A 662 20.32 26.16 -37.18
N SER A 663 19.29 27.01 -37.12
CA SER A 663 18.63 27.51 -38.33
C SER A 663 19.60 28.31 -39.22
N LEU A 664 20.39 29.21 -38.62
CA LEU A 664 21.41 29.96 -39.34
C LEU A 664 22.56 29.08 -39.83
N GLU A 665 22.96 28.06 -39.06
CA GLU A 665 23.99 27.10 -39.45
C GLU A 665 23.58 26.30 -40.69
N ALA A 666 22.33 25.82 -40.73
CA ALA A 666 21.76 25.17 -41.91
C ALA A 666 21.71 26.11 -43.12
N ALA A 667 21.33 27.38 -42.92
CA ALA A 667 21.34 28.38 -43.98
C ALA A 667 22.77 28.68 -44.50
N VAL A 668 23.77 28.75 -43.61
CA VAL A 668 25.18 28.90 -43.97
C VAL A 668 25.66 27.69 -44.77
N ALA A 669 25.32 26.47 -44.36
CA ALA A 669 25.70 25.25 -45.08
C ALA A 669 25.07 25.20 -46.48
N ALA A 670 23.78 25.53 -46.60
CA ALA A 670 23.09 25.60 -47.89
C ALA A 670 23.71 26.66 -48.82
N ALA A 671 23.95 27.88 -48.30
CA ALA A 671 24.61 28.94 -49.05
C ALA A 671 26.04 28.57 -49.46
N GLN A 672 26.79 27.86 -48.60
CA GLN A 672 28.12 27.37 -48.93
C GLN A 672 28.09 26.35 -50.08
N GLN A 673 27.07 25.50 -50.13
CA GLN A 673 26.88 24.55 -51.24
C GLN A 673 26.53 25.29 -52.55
N GLU A 674 25.65 26.30 -52.47
CA GLU A 674 25.31 27.16 -53.61
C GLU A 674 26.55 27.88 -54.18
N VAL A 675 27.38 28.48 -53.31
CA VAL A 675 28.65 29.11 -53.71
C VAL A 675 29.59 28.12 -54.39
N THR A 676 29.67 26.90 -53.88
CA THR A 676 30.55 25.85 -54.43
C THR A 676 30.11 25.44 -55.85
N ASN A 677 28.81 25.53 -56.14
CA ASN A 677 28.24 25.13 -57.42
C ASN A 677 28.11 26.29 -58.44
N ALA A 678 28.37 27.54 -58.04
CA ALA A 678 28.18 28.72 -58.87
C ALA A 678 29.47 29.20 -59.59
N ALA A 679 29.31 29.85 -60.74
CA ALA A 679 30.39 30.46 -61.52
C ALA A 679 30.03 31.87 -62.02
N GLY A 680 31.04 32.72 -62.26
CA GLY A 680 30.86 34.09 -62.75
C GLY A 680 30.26 35.04 -61.70
N ASP A 681 29.55 36.08 -62.15
CA ASP A 681 29.01 37.15 -61.28
C ASP A 681 28.03 36.63 -60.22
N GLN A 682 27.32 35.53 -60.49
CA GLN A 682 26.40 34.88 -59.56
C GLN A 682 27.11 34.33 -58.31
N ARG A 683 28.40 33.98 -58.43
CA ARG A 683 29.19 33.50 -57.29
C ARG A 683 29.50 34.62 -56.30
N HIS A 684 29.75 35.83 -56.78
CA HIS A 684 30.09 36.97 -55.93
C HIS A 684 28.91 37.35 -55.02
N GLU A 685 27.70 37.39 -55.58
CA GLU A 685 26.47 37.67 -54.82
C GLU A 685 26.17 36.59 -53.77
N LEU A 686 26.44 35.31 -54.09
CA LEU A 686 26.29 34.20 -53.14
C LEU A 686 27.38 34.22 -52.04
N GLU A 687 28.60 34.65 -52.35
CA GLU A 687 29.69 34.82 -51.38
C GLU A 687 29.39 35.95 -50.37
N ASP A 688 28.77 37.04 -50.82
CA ASP A 688 28.30 38.13 -49.96
C ASP A 688 27.17 37.65 -49.03
N ARG A 689 26.17 36.95 -49.57
CA ARG A 689 25.08 36.35 -48.78
C ARG A 689 25.61 35.36 -47.74
N LEU A 690 26.57 34.52 -48.13
CA LEU A 690 27.23 33.57 -47.22
C LEU A 690 27.98 34.29 -46.09
N SER A 691 28.68 35.38 -46.41
CA SER A 691 29.41 36.20 -45.43
C SER A 691 28.46 36.88 -44.45
N GLU A 692 27.32 37.36 -44.92
CA GLU A 692 26.27 37.93 -44.06
C GLU A 692 25.67 36.88 -43.11
N LEU A 693 25.32 35.70 -43.63
CA LEU A 693 24.79 34.60 -42.83
C LEU A 693 25.78 34.16 -41.76
N ARG A 694 27.08 34.03 -42.10
CA ARG A 694 28.15 33.75 -41.14
C ARG A 694 28.26 34.83 -40.06
N ARG A 695 28.13 36.11 -40.42
CA ARG A 695 28.14 37.21 -39.45
C ARG A 695 26.96 37.13 -38.49
N ARG A 696 25.76 36.82 -39.01
CA ARG A 696 24.54 36.65 -38.21
C ARG A 696 24.64 35.45 -37.26
N LEU A 697 25.24 34.34 -37.70
CA LEU A 697 25.41 33.12 -36.90
C LEU A 697 26.26 33.35 -35.64
N LYS A 698 27.27 34.23 -35.69
CA LYS A 698 28.22 34.45 -34.57
C LYS A 698 27.53 34.82 -33.26
N GLY A 699 26.51 35.66 -33.29
CA GLY A 699 25.81 36.12 -32.08
C GLY A 699 25.06 34.99 -31.37
N PRO A 700 24.08 34.34 -32.03
CA PRO A 700 23.34 33.22 -31.47
C PRO A 700 24.25 32.05 -31.06
N MET A 701 25.27 31.70 -31.85
CA MET A 701 26.22 30.65 -31.47
C MET A 701 27.04 30.99 -30.22
N ALA A 702 27.51 32.23 -30.08
CA ALA A 702 28.24 32.67 -28.89
C ALA A 702 27.34 32.63 -27.65
N LYS A 703 26.07 33.03 -27.80
CA LYS A 703 25.08 32.98 -26.72
C LYS A 703 24.78 31.53 -26.32
N TYR A 704 24.55 30.66 -27.30
CA TYR A 704 24.29 29.25 -27.08
C TYR A 704 25.45 28.56 -26.33
N ARG A 705 26.69 28.73 -26.79
CA ARG A 705 27.88 28.19 -26.10
C ARG A 705 28.10 28.83 -24.73
N GLY A 706 27.91 30.14 -24.60
CA GLY A 706 28.02 30.82 -23.32
C GLY A 706 27.00 30.34 -22.27
N SER A 707 25.80 29.95 -22.69
CA SER A 707 24.83 29.30 -21.79
C SER A 707 25.28 27.91 -21.37
N LEU A 708 25.85 27.11 -22.29
CA LEU A 708 26.41 25.79 -21.96
C LEU A 708 27.59 25.91 -20.98
N ASP A 709 28.49 26.89 -21.17
CA ASP A 709 29.62 27.14 -20.28
C ASP A 709 29.18 27.53 -18.86
N ARG A 710 28.02 28.16 -18.72
CA ARG A 710 27.41 28.50 -17.42
C ARG A 710 26.76 27.29 -16.75
N LEU A 711 26.18 26.38 -17.52
CA LEU A 711 25.54 25.16 -17.03
C LEU A 711 26.57 24.08 -16.62
N LEU A 712 27.69 24.02 -17.32
CA LEU A 712 28.77 23.06 -17.07
C LEU A 712 29.21 22.96 -15.59
N PRO A 713 29.63 24.06 -14.92
CA PRO A 713 30.07 23.98 -13.52
C PRO A 713 28.94 23.61 -12.55
N MET A 714 27.69 23.91 -12.89
CA MET A 714 26.52 23.56 -12.07
C MET A 714 26.29 22.05 -12.09
N GLN A 715 26.19 21.45 -13.28
CA GLN A 715 26.06 19.99 -13.42
C GLN A 715 27.26 19.23 -12.88
N ARG A 716 28.47 19.74 -13.10
CA ARG A 716 29.68 19.12 -12.53
C ARG A 716 29.57 19.05 -11.00
N GLY A 717 29.10 20.12 -10.36
CA GLY A 717 28.89 20.14 -8.90
C GLY A 717 27.92 19.06 -8.42
N ASP A 718 26.81 18.85 -9.14
CA ASP A 718 25.83 17.81 -8.79
C ASP A 718 26.43 16.42 -8.91
N PHE A 719 27.14 16.15 -10.01
CA PHE A 719 27.79 14.86 -10.22
C PHE A 719 28.90 14.60 -9.19
N GLU A 720 29.69 15.62 -8.81
CA GLU A 720 30.66 15.49 -7.72
C GLU A 720 29.99 15.09 -6.40
N ALA A 721 28.86 15.72 -6.07
CA ALA A 721 28.10 15.38 -4.87
C ALA A 721 27.52 13.96 -4.93
N ILE A 722 26.92 13.56 -6.06
CA ILE A 722 26.39 12.21 -6.26
C ILE A 722 27.50 11.15 -6.17
N PHE A 723 28.61 11.32 -6.90
CA PHE A 723 29.72 10.36 -6.87
C PHE A 723 30.31 10.21 -5.46
N ARG A 724 30.41 11.31 -4.70
CA ARG A 724 30.89 11.29 -3.32
C ARG A 724 29.98 10.46 -2.41
N VAL A 725 28.66 10.60 -2.55
CA VAL A 725 27.67 9.81 -1.81
C VAL A 725 27.72 8.33 -2.20
N MET A 726 27.84 8.04 -3.51
CA MET A 726 27.83 6.67 -4.01
C MET A 726 29.08 5.87 -3.63
N GLY A 727 30.20 6.56 -3.35
CA GLY A 727 31.36 5.98 -2.66
C GLY A 727 31.94 4.75 -3.37
N GLY A 728 32.11 4.82 -4.69
CA GLY A 728 32.60 3.70 -5.50
C GLY A 728 31.53 2.77 -6.06
N ARG A 729 30.25 3.04 -5.82
CA ARG A 729 29.17 2.33 -6.52
C ARG A 729 28.97 2.89 -7.93
N PRO A 730 28.54 2.06 -8.90
CA PRO A 730 28.25 2.50 -10.27
C PRO A 730 27.09 3.50 -10.33
N VAL A 731 27.23 4.50 -11.20
CA VAL A 731 26.24 5.55 -11.40
C VAL A 731 25.90 5.66 -12.88
N THR A 732 24.70 5.21 -13.24
CA THR A 732 24.16 5.32 -14.60
C THR A 732 23.49 6.66 -14.81
N ILE A 733 24.09 7.52 -15.64
CA ILE A 733 23.63 8.88 -15.92
C ILE A 733 23.00 8.91 -17.31
N ARG A 734 21.72 9.25 -17.36
CA ARG A 734 20.97 9.42 -18.61
C ARG A 734 21.15 10.83 -19.11
N LEU A 735 21.64 10.95 -20.35
CA LEU A 735 21.72 12.24 -21.03
C LEU A 735 20.32 12.81 -21.27
N ILE A 736 20.27 14.11 -21.59
CA ILE A 736 19.01 14.83 -21.73
C ILE A 736 18.01 14.11 -22.65
N ASP A 737 16.80 13.93 -22.14
CA ASP A 737 15.74 13.15 -22.76
C ASP A 737 14.53 13.95 -23.26
N PRO A 738 13.96 14.93 -22.55
CA PRO A 738 12.71 15.58 -22.93
C PRO A 738 12.92 16.56 -24.08
N PRO A 739 11.85 16.84 -24.85
CA PRO A 739 11.87 17.85 -25.87
C PRO A 739 12.09 19.25 -25.27
N MET A 740 12.72 20.13 -26.05
CA MET A 740 13.12 21.46 -25.54
C MET A 740 11.95 22.34 -25.08
N HIS A 741 10.73 22.12 -25.57
CA HIS A 741 9.58 22.93 -25.18
C HIS A 741 9.14 22.70 -23.72
N GLU A 742 9.48 21.57 -23.09
CA GLU A 742 9.15 21.31 -21.68
C GLU A 742 9.89 22.24 -20.70
N PHE A 743 11.03 22.84 -21.11
CA PHE A 743 11.75 23.81 -20.30
C PHE A 743 11.24 25.25 -20.49
N LEU A 744 10.38 25.48 -21.48
CA LEU A 744 9.80 26.79 -21.77
C LEU A 744 8.53 27.00 -20.94
N PRO A 745 8.06 28.25 -20.79
CA PRO A 745 6.76 28.50 -20.15
C PRO A 745 5.62 27.82 -20.91
N ASP A 746 4.56 27.46 -20.19
CA ASP A 746 3.38 26.85 -20.77
C ASP A 746 2.78 27.73 -21.88
N HIS A 747 2.36 27.08 -22.97
CA HIS A 747 1.87 27.78 -24.16
C HIS A 747 0.56 28.52 -23.88
N ASP A 748 -0.38 27.90 -23.16
CA ASP A 748 -1.71 28.43 -22.98
C ASP A 748 -1.70 29.56 -21.93
N GLU A 749 -0.90 29.42 -20.87
CA GLU A 749 -0.60 30.51 -19.95
C GLU A 749 0.06 31.71 -20.66
N LEU A 750 1.05 31.44 -21.51
CA LEU A 750 1.76 32.49 -22.23
C LEU A 750 0.83 33.19 -23.23
N LEU A 751 -0.01 32.44 -23.94
CA LEU A 751 -1.03 32.98 -24.85
C LEU A 751 -2.06 33.84 -24.10
N ALA A 752 -2.53 33.39 -22.94
CA ALA A 752 -3.44 34.14 -22.09
C ALA A 752 -2.78 35.45 -21.61
N ASN A 753 -1.52 35.39 -21.16
CA ASN A 753 -0.75 36.55 -20.72
C ASN A 753 -0.51 37.57 -21.85
N VAL A 754 -0.13 37.11 -23.05
CA VAL A 754 0.01 37.96 -24.24
C VAL A 754 -1.32 38.61 -24.59
N THR A 755 -2.42 37.86 -24.57
CA THR A 755 -3.76 38.36 -24.89
C THR A 755 -4.21 39.43 -23.90
N ARG A 756 -3.95 39.22 -22.60
CA ARG A 756 -4.18 40.21 -21.55
C ARG A 756 -3.35 41.47 -21.79
N LEU A 757 -2.05 41.34 -22.04
CA LEU A 757 -1.15 42.47 -22.25
C LEU A 757 -1.48 43.27 -23.52
N ARG A 758 -1.98 42.62 -24.58
CA ARG A 758 -2.49 43.31 -25.78
C ARG A 758 -3.64 44.27 -25.47
N VAL A 759 -4.45 43.95 -24.46
CA VAL A 759 -5.58 44.78 -24.03
C VAL A 759 -5.14 45.81 -23.00
N SER A 760 -4.41 45.40 -21.97
CA SER A 760 -4.07 46.27 -20.83
C SER A 760 -2.88 47.20 -21.09
N ALA A 761 -1.91 46.78 -21.92
CA ALA A 761 -0.65 47.49 -22.15
C ALA A 761 -0.07 47.28 -23.56
N PRO A 762 -0.77 47.72 -24.63
CA PRO A 762 -0.49 47.37 -26.03
C PRO A 762 0.86 47.84 -26.61
N LEU A 763 1.57 48.76 -25.94
CA LEU A 763 2.88 49.26 -26.37
C LEU A 763 4.00 48.90 -25.38
N SER A 764 3.72 48.03 -24.40
CA SER A 764 4.71 47.67 -23.39
C SER A 764 5.89 46.88 -24.00
N PRO A 765 7.12 47.11 -23.53
CA PRO A 765 8.26 46.24 -23.84
C PRO A 765 8.01 44.77 -23.45
N GLU A 766 7.28 44.55 -22.34
CA GLU A 766 6.85 43.24 -21.86
C GLU A 766 5.97 42.50 -22.87
N LEU A 767 4.98 43.18 -23.48
CA LEU A 767 4.17 42.57 -24.52
C LEU A 767 5.03 42.07 -25.68
N ARG A 768 5.96 42.91 -26.18
CA ARG A 768 6.85 42.52 -27.28
C ARG A 768 7.73 41.31 -26.91
N GLN A 769 8.21 41.26 -25.67
CA GLN A 769 9.01 40.15 -25.18
C GLN A 769 8.20 38.85 -25.10
N GLN A 770 6.98 38.91 -24.55
CA GLN A 770 6.12 37.74 -24.44
C GLN A 770 5.58 37.27 -25.80
N GLU A 771 5.31 38.18 -26.74
CA GLU A 771 4.93 37.83 -28.11
C GLU A 771 6.05 37.12 -28.86
N GLU A 772 7.29 37.53 -28.68
CA GLU A 772 8.45 36.84 -29.26
C GLU A 772 8.61 35.45 -28.64
N LEU A 773 8.53 35.36 -27.31
CA LEU A 773 8.61 34.09 -26.60
C LEU A 773 7.50 33.13 -27.04
N LEU A 774 6.26 33.63 -27.18
CA LEU A 774 5.13 32.82 -27.64
C LEU A 774 5.36 32.27 -29.04
N ARG A 775 5.91 33.08 -29.95
CA ARG A 775 6.26 32.62 -31.30
C ARG A 775 7.31 31.51 -31.26
N GLN A 776 8.30 31.61 -30.37
CA GLN A 776 9.35 30.60 -30.22
C GLN A 776 8.81 29.31 -29.59
N VAL A 777 7.98 29.40 -28.56
CA VAL A 777 7.28 28.25 -27.94
C VAL A 777 6.43 27.54 -28.99
N GLN A 778 5.65 28.28 -29.78
CA GLN A 778 4.84 27.72 -30.87
C GLN A 778 5.67 27.01 -31.94
N ALA A 779 6.88 27.51 -32.24
CA ALA A 779 7.77 26.90 -33.21
C ALA A 779 8.39 25.58 -32.73
N LEU A 780 8.55 25.41 -31.41
CA LEU A 780 9.10 24.21 -30.78
C LEU A 780 8.03 23.23 -30.29
N ARG A 781 6.76 23.63 -30.31
CA ARG A 781 5.63 22.80 -29.89
C ARG A 781 5.45 21.63 -30.85
N GLU A 782 5.29 20.44 -30.28
CA GLU A 782 5.01 19.22 -31.03
C GLU A 782 3.59 18.73 -30.73
N VAL A 783 3.00 17.99 -31.68
CA VAL A 783 1.67 17.41 -31.50
C VAL A 783 1.70 16.25 -30.50
N ASN A 784 2.75 15.42 -30.55
CA ASN A 784 2.95 14.28 -29.65
C ASN A 784 4.38 14.34 -29.07
N PRO A 785 4.62 15.13 -28.01
CA PRO A 785 5.94 15.31 -27.40
C PRO A 785 6.67 14.01 -27.03
N MET A 786 5.92 12.99 -26.57
CA MET A 786 6.43 11.65 -26.25
C MET A 786 7.25 11.02 -27.39
N LEU A 787 6.85 11.26 -28.65
CA LEU A 787 7.46 10.64 -29.84
C LEU A 787 8.29 11.62 -30.68
N GLY A 788 8.50 12.85 -30.19
CA GLY A 788 9.04 13.96 -30.96
C GLY A 788 10.57 14.09 -30.97
N LEU A 789 11.05 15.34 -31.06
CA LEU A 789 12.46 15.72 -31.09
C LEU A 789 13.02 15.76 -29.66
N ARG A 790 13.43 14.58 -29.21
CA ARG A 790 13.90 14.35 -27.84
C ARG A 790 14.99 13.26 -27.81
N GLY A 791 15.59 13.00 -26.66
CA GLY A 791 16.59 11.96 -26.44
C GLY A 791 17.75 11.98 -27.43
N CYS A 792 18.14 10.81 -27.98
CA CYS A 792 19.24 10.73 -28.94
C CYS A 792 19.04 11.61 -30.19
N ARG A 793 17.80 11.88 -30.60
CA ARG A 793 17.50 12.71 -31.78
C ARG A 793 17.90 14.15 -31.50
N LEU A 794 17.56 14.65 -30.30
CA LEU A 794 17.99 15.96 -29.84
C LEU A 794 19.52 16.03 -29.77
N GLY A 795 20.17 15.04 -29.16
CA GLY A 795 21.63 14.97 -29.08
C GLY A 795 22.34 14.89 -30.45
N ILE A 796 21.68 14.38 -31.49
CA ILE A 796 22.25 14.35 -32.85
C ILE A 796 22.16 15.73 -33.53
N LEU A 797 21.09 16.48 -33.28
CA LEU A 797 20.88 17.81 -33.87
C LEU A 797 21.61 18.92 -33.08
N TYR A 798 21.71 18.75 -31.77
CA TYR A 798 22.34 19.66 -30.82
C TYR A 798 23.44 18.93 -30.01
N PRO A 799 24.49 18.41 -30.67
CA PRO A 799 25.54 17.63 -30.03
C PRO A 799 26.21 18.36 -28.87
N GLU A 800 26.32 19.68 -28.94
CA GLU A 800 26.98 20.51 -27.94
C GLU A 800 26.36 20.37 -26.55
N ILE A 801 25.06 20.04 -26.46
CA ILE A 801 24.38 19.78 -25.17
C ILE A 801 24.96 18.51 -24.54
N ASN A 802 24.97 17.39 -25.28
CA ASN A 802 25.48 16.12 -24.77
C ASN A 802 26.99 16.16 -24.54
N GLU A 803 27.75 16.90 -25.35
CA GLU A 803 29.19 17.14 -25.13
C GLU A 803 29.43 17.85 -23.79
N MET A 804 28.64 18.88 -23.48
CA MET A 804 28.71 19.59 -22.19
C MET A 804 28.39 18.64 -21.02
N GLN A 805 27.33 17.83 -21.12
CA GLN A 805 26.98 16.87 -20.07
C GLN A 805 28.08 15.84 -19.84
N VAL A 806 28.64 15.27 -20.91
CA VAL A 806 29.73 14.29 -20.80
C VAL A 806 30.99 14.94 -20.22
N ARG A 807 31.32 16.17 -20.61
CA ARG A 807 32.40 16.92 -19.97
C ARG A 807 32.15 17.11 -18.47
N ALA A 808 30.94 17.51 -18.06
CA ALA A 808 30.58 17.64 -16.65
C ALA A 808 30.76 16.33 -15.87
N ILE A 809 30.29 15.21 -16.42
CA ILE A 809 30.39 13.87 -15.81
C ILE A 809 31.86 13.49 -15.58
N PHE A 810 32.71 13.61 -16.60
CA PHE A 810 34.10 13.17 -16.50
C PHE A 810 34.96 14.14 -15.70
N GLU A 811 34.72 15.46 -15.77
CA GLU A 811 35.39 16.41 -14.87
C GLU A 811 35.06 16.12 -13.40
N ALA A 812 33.79 15.85 -13.08
CA ALA A 812 33.37 15.47 -11.73
C ALA A 812 34.02 14.15 -11.28
N ALA A 813 33.98 13.11 -12.14
CA ALA A 813 34.57 11.82 -11.83
C ALA A 813 36.09 11.92 -11.58
N ILE A 814 36.79 12.76 -12.35
CA ILE A 814 38.21 13.03 -12.16
C ILE A 814 38.47 13.78 -10.84
N THR A 815 37.65 14.77 -10.48
CA THR A 815 37.74 15.46 -9.19
C THR A 815 37.71 14.45 -8.04
N ILE A 816 36.68 13.59 -8.02
CA ILE A 816 36.50 12.59 -6.95
C ILE A 816 37.60 11.51 -6.99
N THR A 817 38.05 11.11 -8.17
CA THR A 817 39.17 10.17 -8.31
C THR A 817 40.47 10.75 -7.74
N LYS A 818 40.73 12.05 -7.94
CA LYS A 818 41.88 12.77 -7.35
C LYS A 818 41.76 12.91 -5.83
N GLU A 819 40.55 12.92 -5.28
CA GLU A 819 40.29 12.85 -3.83
C GLU A 819 40.57 11.45 -3.24
N GLY A 820 40.85 10.44 -4.08
CA GLY A 820 41.20 9.07 -3.67
C GLY A 820 40.00 8.13 -3.56
N ALA A 821 38.83 8.53 -4.04
CA ALA A 821 37.63 7.67 -4.08
C ALA A 821 37.43 7.07 -5.48
N PRO A 822 37.14 5.76 -5.61
CA PRO A 822 36.83 5.16 -6.90
C PRO A 822 35.51 5.69 -7.45
N VAL A 823 35.42 5.84 -8.78
CA VAL A 823 34.22 6.30 -9.48
C VAL A 823 33.98 5.41 -10.70
N HIS A 824 32.72 5.04 -10.93
CA HIS A 824 32.31 4.20 -12.07
C HIS A 824 31.13 4.86 -12.80
N PRO A 825 31.38 5.90 -13.62
CA PRO A 825 30.35 6.51 -14.45
C PRO A 825 29.90 5.56 -15.57
N GLU A 826 28.60 5.40 -15.72
CA GLU A 826 27.96 4.71 -16.85
C GLU A 826 27.12 5.75 -17.63
N VAL A 827 27.48 6.06 -18.87
CA VAL A 827 26.77 7.07 -19.69
C VAL A 827 25.71 6.38 -20.54
N MET A 828 24.46 6.77 -20.36
CA MET A 828 23.30 6.18 -21.04
C MET A 828 22.68 7.15 -22.04
N ILE A 829 22.56 6.70 -23.30
CA ILE A 829 21.90 7.44 -24.39
C ILE A 829 20.43 6.99 -24.49
N PRO A 830 19.44 7.89 -24.29
CA PRO A 830 18.03 7.56 -24.37
C PRO A 830 17.48 7.56 -25.81
N LEU A 831 16.32 6.94 -25.98
CA LEU A 831 15.44 6.90 -27.14
C LEU A 831 16.07 6.37 -28.44
N VAL A 832 17.08 5.51 -28.31
CA VAL A 832 17.74 4.90 -29.46
C VAL A 832 16.79 3.95 -30.17
N GLY A 833 16.59 4.16 -31.47
CA GLY A 833 15.83 3.25 -32.33
C GLY A 833 16.73 2.45 -33.27
N PHE A 834 17.86 3.02 -33.70
CA PHE A 834 18.79 2.46 -34.68
C PHE A 834 20.22 2.40 -34.14
N GLN A 835 20.95 1.32 -34.45
CA GLN A 835 22.37 1.19 -34.09
C GLN A 835 23.19 2.40 -34.58
N SER A 836 22.90 2.95 -35.75
CA SER A 836 23.61 4.11 -36.30
C SER A 836 23.47 5.37 -35.46
N GLU A 837 22.34 5.56 -34.77
CA GLU A 837 22.13 6.70 -33.86
C GLU A 837 23.07 6.56 -32.65
N LEU A 838 23.05 5.39 -32.02
CA LEU A 838 23.93 5.07 -30.89
C LEU A 838 25.41 5.19 -31.27
N LYS A 839 25.82 4.55 -32.37
CA LYS A 839 27.20 4.55 -32.85
C LYS A 839 27.72 5.96 -33.10
N ARG A 840 26.90 6.83 -33.72
CA ARG A 840 27.27 8.22 -34.00
C ARG A 840 27.47 9.01 -32.71
N LEU A 841 26.52 8.94 -31.79
CA LEU A 841 26.58 9.67 -30.52
C LEU A 841 27.69 9.15 -29.61
N ARG A 842 27.76 7.83 -29.38
CA ARG A 842 28.84 7.20 -28.62
C ARG A 842 30.19 7.65 -29.15
N GLY A 843 30.41 7.55 -30.47
CA GLY A 843 31.69 7.93 -31.07
C GLY A 843 32.07 9.39 -30.86
N LEU A 844 31.09 10.30 -30.77
CA LEU A 844 31.31 11.72 -30.44
C LEU A 844 31.63 11.90 -28.96
N LEU A 845 30.78 11.36 -28.10
CA LEU A 845 30.84 11.56 -26.65
C LEU A 845 32.04 10.87 -26.01
N GLU A 846 32.42 9.69 -26.49
CA GLU A 846 33.60 8.99 -26.03
C GLU A 846 34.90 9.75 -26.38
N ARG A 847 34.91 10.54 -27.47
CA ARG A 847 36.04 11.44 -27.74
C ARG A 847 36.15 12.53 -26.68
N VAL A 848 35.04 13.18 -26.33
CA VAL A 848 35.01 14.21 -25.28
C VAL A 848 35.49 13.64 -23.95
N ALA A 849 35.00 12.45 -23.56
CA ALA A 849 35.46 11.77 -22.35
C ALA A 849 36.99 11.57 -22.33
N LYS A 850 37.55 11.07 -23.45
CA LYS A 850 39.00 10.85 -23.60
C LYS A 850 39.79 12.16 -23.58
N GLU A 851 39.30 13.21 -24.22
CA GLU A 851 39.93 14.53 -24.20
C GLU A 851 40.01 15.08 -22.77
N VAL A 852 38.91 15.03 -22.01
CA VAL A 852 38.87 15.49 -20.60
C VAL A 852 39.83 14.70 -19.70
N MET A 853 39.87 13.37 -19.84
CA MET A 853 40.81 12.53 -19.09
C MET A 853 42.27 12.82 -19.44
N GLN A 854 42.57 13.03 -20.73
CA GLN A 854 43.91 13.41 -21.20
C GLN A 854 44.33 14.80 -20.69
N GLU A 855 43.44 15.79 -20.75
CA GLU A 855 43.65 17.14 -20.21
C GLU A 855 44.02 17.10 -18.72
N ALA A 856 43.39 16.20 -17.96
CA ALA A 856 43.60 16.08 -16.52
C ALA A 856 44.72 15.11 -16.10
N GLY A 857 45.19 14.26 -17.02
CA GLY A 857 46.16 13.20 -16.74
C GLY A 857 45.65 12.11 -15.80
N VAL A 858 44.33 11.84 -15.79
CA VAL A 858 43.68 10.85 -14.91
C VAL A 858 42.79 9.95 -15.74
N ASP A 859 43.01 8.64 -15.66
CA ASP A 859 42.15 7.63 -16.26
C ASP A 859 41.04 7.23 -15.29
N VAL A 860 39.79 7.29 -15.74
CA VAL A 860 38.60 6.84 -15.01
C VAL A 860 37.95 5.71 -15.80
N PRO A 861 37.67 4.53 -15.21
CA PRO A 861 36.92 3.47 -15.89
C PRO A 861 35.45 3.88 -16.12
N TYR A 862 34.93 3.70 -17.33
CA TYR A 862 33.56 4.08 -17.69
C TYR A 862 32.90 3.08 -18.64
N LEU A 863 31.57 3.13 -18.76
CA LEU A 863 30.81 2.37 -19.76
C LEU A 863 29.91 3.30 -20.58
N PHE A 864 29.73 3.01 -21.87
CA PHE A 864 28.67 3.59 -22.68
C PHE A 864 27.59 2.56 -23.00
N GLY A 865 26.33 2.92 -22.77
CA GLY A 865 25.19 2.07 -23.03
C GLY A 865 23.98 2.86 -23.51
N THR A 866 22.84 2.18 -23.56
CA THR A 866 21.62 2.77 -24.08
C THR A 866 20.38 2.28 -23.36
N MET A 867 19.33 3.08 -23.43
CA MET A 867 18.02 2.67 -22.97
C MET A 867 17.31 1.85 -24.06
N ILE A 868 16.78 0.69 -23.71
CA ILE A 868 15.90 -0.11 -24.57
C ILE A 868 14.46 0.21 -24.18
N GLU A 869 13.90 1.20 -24.87
CA GLU A 869 12.59 1.78 -24.58
C GLU A 869 11.70 1.97 -25.81
N LEU A 870 12.21 1.60 -26.99
CA LEU A 870 11.43 1.53 -28.23
C LEU A 870 11.29 0.07 -28.68
N PRO A 871 10.12 -0.35 -29.19
CA PRO A 871 9.93 -1.71 -29.69
C PRO A 871 10.94 -2.08 -30.76
N ARG A 872 11.31 -1.13 -31.63
CA ARG A 872 12.37 -1.33 -32.63
C ARG A 872 13.71 -1.67 -31.99
N ALA A 873 14.07 -0.99 -30.90
CA ALA A 873 15.33 -1.23 -30.21
C ALA A 873 15.37 -2.64 -29.62
N ALA A 874 14.27 -3.09 -29.03
CA ALA A 874 14.14 -4.44 -28.52
C ALA A 874 14.25 -5.50 -29.65
N LEU A 875 13.53 -5.30 -30.76
CA LEU A 875 13.56 -6.21 -31.92
C LEU A 875 14.94 -6.28 -32.62
N THR A 876 15.73 -5.21 -32.54
CA THR A 876 17.07 -5.10 -33.16
C THR A 876 18.20 -5.06 -32.13
N ALA A 877 17.94 -5.53 -30.90
CA ALA A 877 18.86 -5.42 -29.78
C ALA A 877 20.23 -6.06 -30.04
N GLY A 878 20.29 -7.14 -30.83
CA GLY A 878 21.55 -7.75 -31.25
C GLY A 878 22.42 -6.79 -32.08
N GLU A 879 21.85 -5.96 -32.94
CA GLU A 879 22.60 -4.93 -33.70
C GLU A 879 23.10 -3.83 -32.76
N ILE A 880 22.24 -3.38 -31.85
CA ILE A 880 22.54 -2.31 -30.89
C ILE A 880 23.64 -2.75 -29.90
N ALA A 881 23.64 -4.01 -29.47
CA ALA A 881 24.62 -4.58 -28.53
C ALA A 881 26.07 -4.60 -29.06
N VAL A 882 26.27 -4.39 -30.37
CA VAL A 882 27.61 -4.18 -30.94
C VAL A 882 28.25 -2.92 -30.34
N ASP A 883 27.49 -1.83 -30.25
CA ASP A 883 27.96 -0.52 -29.81
C ASP A 883 27.51 -0.16 -28.37
N ALA A 884 26.69 -0.97 -27.71
CA ALA A 884 26.29 -0.78 -26.31
C ALA A 884 27.01 -1.76 -25.37
N GLU A 885 27.51 -1.27 -24.24
CA GLU A 885 28.15 -2.09 -23.19
C GLU A 885 27.16 -2.50 -22.10
N PHE A 886 26.03 -1.80 -22.02
CA PHE A 886 24.89 -2.17 -21.18
C PHE A 886 23.57 -1.74 -21.82
N PHE A 887 22.49 -2.43 -21.45
CA PHE A 887 21.11 -1.99 -21.67
C PHE A 887 20.44 -1.65 -20.36
N SER A 888 19.70 -0.55 -20.34
CA SER A 888 18.67 -0.30 -19.33
C SER A 888 17.31 -0.32 -20.01
N PHE A 889 16.41 -1.21 -19.61
CA PHE A 889 15.06 -1.22 -20.13
C PHE A 889 14.29 -0.04 -19.54
N GLY A 890 13.85 0.88 -20.40
CA GLY A 890 12.98 1.99 -20.04
C GLY A 890 11.53 1.57 -20.24
N THR A 891 11.02 0.73 -19.33
CA THR A 891 9.73 0.07 -19.56
C THR A 891 8.53 1.00 -19.58
N ASN A 892 8.63 2.20 -19.00
CA ASN A 892 7.52 3.15 -19.07
C ASN A 892 7.25 3.52 -20.54
N ASP A 893 8.27 4.00 -21.25
CA ASP A 893 8.18 4.32 -22.68
C ASP A 893 8.01 3.08 -23.56
N LEU A 894 8.62 1.95 -23.19
CA LEU A 894 8.41 0.69 -23.92
C LEU A 894 6.95 0.23 -23.84
N THR A 895 6.31 0.31 -22.68
CA THR A 895 4.88 0.01 -22.49
C THR A 895 4.04 0.98 -23.31
N GLN A 896 4.28 2.29 -23.21
CA GLN A 896 3.51 3.30 -23.95
C GLN A 896 3.51 3.02 -25.46
N THR A 897 4.70 2.75 -26.01
CA THR A 897 4.88 2.55 -27.45
C THR A 897 4.48 1.16 -27.93
N THR A 898 4.54 0.14 -27.07
CA THR A 898 4.07 -1.22 -27.41
C THR A 898 2.55 -1.30 -27.43
N LEU A 899 1.88 -0.69 -26.43
CA LEU A 899 0.43 -0.69 -26.33
C LEU A 899 -0.23 0.40 -27.19
N GLY A 900 0.56 1.40 -27.63
CA GLY A 900 0.02 2.57 -28.32
C GLY A 900 -0.82 3.46 -27.38
N MET A 901 -0.42 3.53 -26.12
CA MET A 901 -1.13 4.26 -25.06
C MET A 901 -0.19 5.30 -24.46
N SER A 902 -0.57 6.58 -24.55
CA SER A 902 0.02 7.61 -23.70
C SER A 902 -0.44 7.35 -22.27
N ARG A 903 0.50 7.30 -21.32
CA ARG A 903 0.20 6.99 -19.91
C ARG A 903 -0.78 8.01 -19.35
N ASP A 904 -0.46 9.28 -19.49
CA ASP A 904 -1.23 10.39 -18.92
C ASP A 904 -2.67 10.40 -19.47
N ASP A 905 -2.82 10.17 -20.79
CA ASP A 905 -4.13 10.12 -21.42
C ASP A 905 -4.91 8.85 -21.02
N ALA A 906 -4.25 7.69 -20.97
CA ALA A 906 -4.90 6.41 -20.65
C ALA A 906 -5.42 6.39 -19.21
N GLU A 907 -4.60 6.82 -18.24
CA GLU A 907 -4.95 6.91 -16.83
C GLU A 907 -6.11 7.90 -16.61
N ALA A 908 -6.13 9.02 -17.33
CA ALA A 908 -7.18 10.03 -17.21
C ALA A 908 -8.51 9.65 -17.88
N SER A 909 -8.51 8.75 -18.87
CA SER A 909 -9.68 8.55 -19.75
C SER A 909 -10.35 7.18 -19.66
N PHE A 910 -9.64 6.08 -19.93
CA PHE A 910 -10.27 4.77 -20.15
C PHE A 910 -9.68 3.62 -19.32
N LEU A 911 -8.48 3.76 -18.75
CA LEU A 911 -7.77 2.66 -18.13
C LEU A 911 -8.52 2.08 -16.91
N ILE A 912 -9.15 2.95 -16.11
CA ILE A 912 -9.98 2.52 -14.97
C ILE A 912 -11.13 1.63 -15.45
N THR A 913 -11.84 2.07 -16.51
CA THR A 913 -12.93 1.29 -17.10
C THR A 913 -12.45 -0.09 -17.58
N TYR A 914 -11.23 -0.18 -18.11
CA TYR A 914 -10.65 -1.46 -18.56
C TYR A 914 -10.41 -2.42 -17.40
N LEU A 915 -9.93 -1.91 -16.26
CA LEU A 915 -9.73 -2.69 -15.04
C LEU A 915 -11.06 -3.14 -14.43
N GLU A 916 -12.04 -2.23 -14.31
CA GLU A 916 -13.36 -2.53 -13.75
C GLU A 916 -14.15 -3.55 -14.57
N GLN A 917 -13.97 -3.55 -15.89
CA GLN A 917 -14.57 -4.52 -16.81
C GLN A 917 -13.76 -5.82 -16.93
N GLY A 918 -12.59 -5.91 -16.29
CA GLY A 918 -11.69 -7.06 -16.39
C GLY A 918 -11.08 -7.28 -17.79
N LEU A 919 -11.01 -6.23 -18.61
CA LEU A 919 -10.30 -6.25 -19.90
C LEU A 919 -8.78 -6.31 -19.68
N LEU A 920 -8.32 -5.69 -18.60
CA LEU A 920 -6.96 -5.81 -18.08
C LEU A 920 -7.03 -6.34 -16.65
N ALA A 921 -6.15 -7.27 -16.32
CA ALA A 921 -6.04 -7.79 -14.95
C ALA A 921 -5.35 -6.78 -14.02
N ASP A 922 -4.33 -6.08 -14.55
CA ASP A 922 -3.48 -5.16 -13.81
C ASP A 922 -3.22 -3.90 -14.67
N ASN A 923 -2.87 -2.78 -14.03
CA ASN A 923 -2.41 -1.58 -14.74
C ASN A 923 -1.03 -1.88 -15.37
N PRO A 924 -0.88 -1.81 -16.71
CA PRO A 924 0.37 -2.18 -17.40
C PRO A 924 1.52 -1.19 -17.19
N PHE A 925 1.26 -0.03 -16.56
CA PHE A 925 2.28 0.93 -16.15
C PHE A 925 2.76 0.72 -14.70
N GLU A 926 2.01 -0.05 -13.90
CA GLU A 926 2.41 -0.45 -12.54
C GLU A 926 3.06 -1.83 -12.54
N THR A 927 2.43 -2.80 -13.20
CA THR A 927 2.90 -4.20 -13.32
C THR A 927 3.20 -4.49 -14.78
N ILE A 928 4.37 -5.07 -15.05
CA ILE A 928 4.80 -5.33 -16.42
C ILE A 928 3.82 -6.27 -17.14
N ASP A 929 3.36 -5.86 -18.33
CA ASP A 929 2.66 -6.75 -19.25
C ASP A 929 3.64 -7.83 -19.75
N GLN A 930 3.64 -8.99 -19.10
CA GLN A 930 4.58 -10.07 -19.42
C GLN A 930 4.35 -10.65 -20.82
N ALA A 931 3.11 -10.63 -21.33
CA ALA A 931 2.75 -11.26 -22.59
C ALA A 931 3.16 -10.40 -23.81
N GLY A 932 2.93 -9.09 -23.74
CA GLY A 932 3.33 -8.15 -24.79
C GLY A 932 4.71 -7.55 -24.52
N VAL A 933 4.79 -6.59 -23.59
CA VAL A 933 6.04 -5.84 -23.29
C VAL A 933 7.15 -6.78 -22.84
N GLY A 934 6.84 -7.76 -21.99
CA GLY A 934 7.80 -8.76 -21.50
C GLY A 934 8.39 -9.62 -22.62
N SER A 935 7.64 -9.93 -23.68
CA SER A 935 8.15 -10.65 -24.84
C SER A 935 9.24 -9.85 -25.58
N LEU A 936 9.09 -8.53 -25.68
CA LEU A 936 10.11 -7.65 -26.24
C LEU A 936 11.37 -7.62 -25.36
N VAL A 937 11.20 -7.57 -24.04
CA VAL A 937 12.33 -7.66 -23.09
C VAL A 937 13.09 -8.96 -23.28
N LEU A 938 12.41 -10.12 -23.29
CA LEU A 938 13.03 -11.43 -23.46
C LEU A 938 13.82 -11.54 -24.77
N GLN A 939 13.23 -11.10 -25.89
CA GLN A 939 13.90 -11.08 -27.19
C GLN A 939 15.15 -10.19 -27.18
N ALA A 940 15.06 -9.02 -26.55
CA ALA A 940 16.17 -8.07 -26.46
C ALA A 940 17.32 -8.62 -25.61
N VAL A 941 17.01 -9.28 -24.48
CA VAL A 941 17.97 -9.95 -23.61
C VAL A 941 18.70 -11.05 -24.38
N GLU A 942 17.97 -11.94 -25.05
CA GLU A 942 18.54 -13.05 -25.81
C GLU A 942 19.43 -12.55 -26.95
N ALA A 943 18.91 -11.65 -27.79
CA ALA A 943 19.65 -11.12 -28.94
C ALA A 943 20.87 -10.30 -28.50
N GLY A 944 20.74 -9.50 -27.45
CA GLY A 944 21.82 -8.71 -26.88
C GLY A 944 22.95 -9.57 -26.33
N ARG A 945 22.65 -10.54 -25.47
CA ARG A 945 23.67 -11.44 -24.90
C ARG A 945 24.28 -12.40 -25.92
N LYS A 946 23.52 -12.80 -26.94
CA LYS A 946 24.08 -13.56 -28.07
C LYS A 946 25.15 -12.77 -28.81
N GLN A 947 24.98 -11.45 -28.95
CA GLN A 947 25.97 -10.58 -29.57
C GLN A 947 27.13 -10.24 -28.63
N ARG A 948 26.84 -9.96 -27.36
CA ARG A 948 27.81 -9.57 -26.33
C ARG A 948 27.51 -10.36 -25.04
N PRO A 949 28.21 -11.48 -24.77
CA PRO A 949 27.91 -12.34 -23.63
C PRO A 949 28.05 -11.67 -22.25
N ASP A 950 28.91 -10.66 -22.14
CA ASP A 950 29.15 -9.84 -20.96
C ASP A 950 28.29 -8.56 -20.92
N LEU A 951 27.29 -8.45 -21.81
CA LEU A 951 26.37 -7.31 -21.83
C LEU A 951 25.61 -7.23 -20.51
N LYS A 952 25.81 -6.10 -19.81
CA LYS A 952 25.11 -5.79 -18.58
C LYS A 952 23.68 -5.33 -18.87
N LEU A 953 22.69 -5.95 -18.23
CA LEU A 953 21.28 -5.73 -18.47
C LEU A 953 20.58 -5.29 -17.19
N GLY A 954 19.90 -4.16 -17.24
CA GLY A 954 19.06 -3.72 -16.13
C GLY A 954 17.75 -3.11 -16.59
N ILE A 955 16.93 -2.74 -15.63
CA ILE A 955 15.63 -2.09 -15.81
C ILE A 955 15.58 -0.85 -14.94
N CYS A 956 15.04 0.24 -15.47
CA CYS A 956 14.73 1.44 -14.70
C CYS A 956 13.29 1.87 -14.96
N GLY A 957 12.60 2.30 -13.90
CA GLY A 957 11.21 2.73 -13.95
C GLY A 957 10.41 2.17 -12.79
N GLU A 958 9.08 2.29 -12.86
CA GLU A 958 8.18 1.88 -11.78
C GLU A 958 8.16 0.36 -11.60
N HIS A 959 8.17 -0.38 -12.71
CA HIS A 959 8.26 -1.85 -12.72
C HIS A 959 9.51 -2.40 -12.02
N GLY A 960 10.59 -1.61 -11.93
CA GLY A 960 11.82 -2.00 -11.22
C GLY A 960 11.64 -2.10 -9.70
N GLY A 961 10.53 -1.58 -9.16
CA GLY A 961 10.17 -1.65 -7.75
C GLY A 961 8.87 -2.42 -7.46
N GLU A 962 8.27 -3.07 -8.46
CA GLU A 962 7.04 -3.85 -8.29
C GLU A 962 7.38 -5.36 -8.21
N PRO A 963 6.97 -6.09 -7.15
CA PRO A 963 7.43 -7.45 -6.88
C PRO A 963 7.22 -8.47 -8.02
N ARG A 964 6.05 -8.49 -8.68
CA ARG A 964 5.76 -9.44 -9.78
C ARG A 964 6.60 -9.15 -11.02
N SER A 965 6.88 -7.87 -11.27
CA SER A 965 7.73 -7.40 -12.34
C SER A 965 9.19 -7.77 -12.07
N ILE A 966 9.68 -7.60 -10.83
CA ILE A 966 11.02 -8.02 -10.42
C ILE A 966 11.20 -9.54 -10.59
N GLU A 967 10.20 -10.33 -10.20
CA GLU A 967 10.21 -11.78 -10.43
C GLU A 967 10.33 -12.10 -11.93
N PHE A 968 9.59 -11.39 -12.79
CA PHE A 968 9.73 -11.53 -14.24
C PHE A 968 11.14 -11.18 -14.72
N PHE A 969 11.71 -10.07 -14.28
CA PHE A 969 13.07 -9.64 -14.69
C PHE A 969 14.16 -10.60 -14.20
N HIS A 970 13.98 -11.21 -13.02
CA HIS A 970 14.85 -12.25 -12.49
C HIS A 970 14.87 -13.47 -13.42
N ARG A 971 13.70 -13.94 -13.84
CA ARG A 971 13.54 -15.06 -14.78
C ARG A 971 14.03 -14.71 -16.19
N ALA A 972 13.86 -13.47 -16.62
CA ALA A 972 14.38 -12.97 -17.88
C ALA A 972 15.92 -12.90 -17.90
N GLY A 973 16.57 -13.02 -16.72
CA GLY A 973 18.02 -13.06 -16.61
C GLY A 973 18.69 -11.68 -16.65
N LEU A 974 17.99 -10.62 -16.24
CA LEU A 974 18.61 -9.31 -16.02
C LEU A 974 19.67 -9.39 -14.90
N ASP A 975 20.60 -8.43 -14.88
CA ASP A 975 21.66 -8.34 -13.88
C ASP A 975 21.24 -7.47 -12.68
N TYR A 976 20.39 -6.47 -12.91
CA TYR A 976 19.87 -5.62 -11.83
C TYR A 976 18.50 -5.01 -12.13
N VAL A 977 17.80 -4.58 -11.07
CA VAL A 977 16.62 -3.71 -11.14
C VAL A 977 16.94 -2.34 -10.52
N SER A 978 16.25 -1.29 -10.97
CA SER A 978 16.45 0.08 -10.46
C SER A 978 15.11 0.78 -10.21
N CYS A 979 14.88 1.17 -8.96
CA CYS A 979 13.62 1.74 -8.46
C CYS A 979 13.86 3.02 -7.64
N SER A 980 12.81 3.73 -7.21
CA SER A 980 12.97 4.89 -6.31
C SER A 980 13.61 4.50 -4.97
N PRO A 981 14.26 5.43 -4.25
CA PRO A 981 15.01 5.12 -3.01
C PRO A 981 14.20 4.32 -1.99
N PHE A 982 12.95 4.72 -1.74
CA PHE A 982 12.06 4.05 -0.79
C PHE A 982 11.60 2.66 -1.26
N ARG A 983 11.68 2.33 -2.54
CA ARG A 983 11.36 0.99 -3.05
C ARG A 983 12.56 0.05 -3.04
N VAL A 984 13.76 0.50 -2.68
CA VAL A 984 14.96 -0.36 -2.62
C VAL A 984 14.77 -1.57 -1.69
N PRO A 985 14.26 -1.43 -0.45
CA PRO A 985 14.04 -2.58 0.44
C PRO A 985 13.02 -3.58 -0.12
N ILE A 986 11.94 -3.08 -0.73
CA ILE A 986 10.93 -3.90 -1.42
C ILE A 986 11.58 -4.69 -2.55
N ALA A 987 12.39 -4.03 -3.38
CA ALA A 987 13.05 -4.65 -4.50
C ALA A 987 14.07 -5.72 -4.07
N ARG A 988 14.83 -5.46 -3.00
CA ARG A 988 15.76 -6.44 -2.39
C ARG A 988 15.02 -7.69 -1.93
N LEU A 989 13.90 -7.52 -1.22
CA LEU A 989 13.11 -8.65 -0.74
C LEU A 989 12.44 -9.42 -1.88
N ALA A 990 11.86 -8.71 -2.87
CA ALA A 990 11.25 -9.34 -4.04
C ALA A 990 12.27 -10.13 -4.89
N ALA A 991 13.48 -9.60 -5.07
CA ALA A 991 14.57 -10.30 -5.76
C ALA A 991 15.00 -11.58 -5.01
N ALA A 992 15.04 -11.54 -3.68
CA ALA A 992 15.32 -12.72 -2.86
C ALA A 992 14.20 -13.76 -2.99
N HIS A 993 12.94 -13.34 -2.93
CA HIS A 993 11.77 -14.21 -3.14
C HIS A 993 11.81 -14.89 -4.51
N ALA A 994 12.10 -14.14 -5.57
CA ALA A 994 12.22 -14.68 -6.92
C ALA A 994 13.31 -15.76 -7.02
N THR A 995 14.45 -15.54 -6.35
CA THR A 995 15.55 -16.53 -6.30
C THR A 995 15.13 -17.80 -5.54
N LEU A 996 14.44 -17.66 -4.39
CA LEU A 996 13.97 -18.81 -3.61
C LEU A 996 12.86 -19.61 -4.32
N ALA A 997 11.99 -18.94 -5.07
CA ALA A 997 10.96 -19.61 -5.87
C ALA A 997 11.57 -20.48 -6.98
N GLU A 998 12.66 -20.02 -7.61
CA GLU A 998 13.43 -20.79 -8.58
C GLU A 998 14.13 -22.01 -7.93
N GLU A 999 14.78 -21.83 -6.78
CA GLU A 999 15.40 -22.94 -6.04
C GLU A 999 14.39 -24.00 -5.54
N GLY A 1000 13.18 -23.58 -5.17
CA GLY A 1000 12.12 -24.49 -4.73
C GLY A 1000 11.55 -25.33 -5.87
N THR A 1001 11.41 -24.76 -7.06
CA THR A 1001 10.89 -25.46 -8.25
C THR A 1001 11.88 -26.48 -8.83
N ASP A 1002 13.19 -26.29 -8.62
CA ASP A 1002 14.23 -27.27 -8.98
C ASP A 1002 14.38 -28.42 -7.96
N ARG A 1003 13.82 -28.31 -6.75
CA ARG A 1003 13.79 -29.43 -5.77
C ARG A 1003 12.60 -30.38 -5.97
N ASP A 1004 11.52 -29.90 -6.59
CA ASP A 1004 10.31 -30.68 -6.91
C ASP A 1004 10.34 -31.28 -8.33
N ARG A 1005 11.39 -31.01 -9.12
CA ARG A 1005 11.71 -31.68 -10.40
C ARG A 1005 12.76 -32.76 -10.21
#